data_AF-A0A914XTD7-F1
#
_entry.id   AF-A0A914XTD7-F1
#
_cell.length_a   1.000
_cell.length_b   1.000
_cell.length_c   1.000
_cell.angle_alpha   90.00
_cell.angle_beta   90.00
_cell.angle_gamma   90.00
#
_symmetry.space_group_name_H-M   'P 1'
#
loop_
_entity.id
_entity.type
_entity.pdbx_description
1 polymer ?
#
loop_
_entity_poly.entity_id
_entity_poly.type
_entity_poly.pdbx_seq_one_letter_code
_entity_poly.pdbx_strand_id
1 'polypeptide(L)'
;MDPVVKAIENSETLEVLDAFATSNCWLNSRSRYLAIRKREDYLLSRDKPKTYYFGSKEWFETIWGERELPEEESRQDKQEVPTAEDENTSTTTPHLNTQVGHGIEENISDDPKTFYEIREEYAERVKRFRTEGHTYRLQFQNLQQAADIGETAIQVFNEVLDKVAEDGEEDERIGLCIRHPALESAILVPFRKREEISGEAVLAEIERVQQSNKELDIEEEMRVTVTRVKLPGGSGRDRQRGLWQPWHNHHMVKGGCFIKIDNKDNLCCARAIVTGIASLHKDESSEAKKYYNVIRQGDRARCTAQRKKAEELMEQAGLKDHKGACGAEELKKLQEVIKDYQIKVFWKENFNKLWFKGPEKEKVISLYLHDDHYDVITSVAAFFGRSYFCHSCDQVYEKREEHRCEKMCQYCYKSPPCTGDSSRHFCTNCNRYFPSITCFNEHQRPTSTTIGNGKEKRKIATSICRRFHCCRDCGKLINQQKMKEKKHTCYEAYCNICKEYMPQKHQCYMKKLKKKEDKEEKRTGQEKGGPKFIIFDFECQQCEKVGETELGPTYLHKVNYCIAHKVCDSCKTRPIEEGCPRCGPIRKFNFKTLEEFCSWLFGEGGRGSVCFAHNMKGYDGQFLLQFLHKQGLKPDIIMRGLEILCLKACSVEVKCSYNFLQMPLSALPKAFGLKELKKGYFPHLFNTPENENYTGPLPDKKYYQPDHMKPKAREEFLRWYEQQTEADYIFNFQTEFEAYCNSDVTILREALMKFRDDFIEQTAVDPLLYPVTLPSACSRVYRQNDMPEDTIAIIPEGGYRKGEKQSVVALKWLRWIAEKEDYRIQDKLHGGEKRID
;
A
#
# COMPACT_ATOMS: atom_id res chain seq x y z
N MET A 1 -38.86 29.46 33.14
CA MET A 1 -38.43 30.03 31.85
C MET A 1 -37.12 30.73 32.10
N ASP A 2 -36.07 30.23 31.46
CA ASP A 2 -34.66 30.38 31.83
C ASP A 2 -33.98 31.52 31.02
N PRO A 3 -33.18 32.41 31.65
CA PRO A 3 -32.45 33.51 30.99
C PRO A 3 -31.57 33.11 29.79
N VAL A 4 -31.26 31.83 29.63
CA VAL A 4 -30.51 31.28 28.49
C VAL A 4 -31.25 31.47 27.15
N VAL A 5 -32.58 31.47 27.15
CA VAL A 5 -33.36 31.60 25.90
C VAL A 5 -33.29 33.03 25.33
N LYS A 6 -33.16 34.05 26.19
CA LYS A 6 -33.05 35.46 25.77
C LYS A 6 -31.68 35.85 25.21
N ALA A 7 -30.63 35.08 25.49
CA ALA A 7 -29.28 35.35 24.99
C ALA A 7 -29.04 34.80 23.58
N ILE A 8 -29.85 33.84 23.13
CA ILE A 8 -29.70 33.16 21.84
C ILE A 8 -30.35 33.96 20.68
N GLU A 9 -31.27 34.87 20.98
CA GLU A 9 -31.96 35.67 19.94
C GLU A 9 -31.16 36.90 19.45
N ASN A 10 -30.07 37.28 20.12
CA ASN A 10 -29.38 38.57 19.88
C ASN A 10 -27.97 38.47 19.27
N SER A 11 -27.52 37.34 18.74
CA SER A 11 -26.22 37.25 18.08
C SER A 11 -26.34 37.11 16.57
N GLU A 12 -25.78 38.07 15.84
CA GLU A 12 -25.62 38.15 14.37
C GLU A 12 -24.86 36.96 13.72
N THR A 13 -24.61 35.88 14.47
CA THR A 13 -23.93 34.66 14.03
C THR A 13 -24.81 33.69 13.23
N LEU A 14 -26.13 33.91 13.17
CA LEU A 14 -27.05 33.05 12.42
C LEU A 14 -26.98 33.25 10.90
N GLU A 15 -26.67 34.46 10.40
CA GLU A 15 -26.58 34.72 8.96
C GLU A 15 -25.37 34.04 8.30
N VAL A 16 -24.29 33.82 9.05
CA VAL A 16 -23.09 33.11 8.56
C VAL A 16 -23.31 31.60 8.51
N LEU A 17 -24.18 31.04 9.36
CA LEU A 17 -24.50 29.61 9.37
C LEU A 17 -25.56 29.23 8.33
N ASP A 18 -26.51 30.12 8.04
CA ASP A 18 -27.55 29.87 7.02
C ASP A 18 -26.97 29.89 5.58
N ALA A 19 -25.89 30.64 5.33
CA ALA A 19 -25.15 30.59 4.07
C ALA A 19 -24.45 29.24 3.82
N PHE A 20 -24.15 28.46 4.87
CA PHE A 20 -23.53 27.13 4.75
C PHE A 20 -24.55 26.00 4.53
N ALA A 21 -25.83 26.21 4.86
CA ALA A 21 -26.86 25.18 4.78
C ALA A 21 -27.38 24.89 3.36
N THR A 22 -27.07 25.73 2.38
CA THR A 22 -27.58 25.60 1.00
C THR A 22 -26.66 24.85 0.02
N SER A 23 -25.56 24.23 0.48
CA SER A 23 -24.72 23.34 -0.34
C SER A 23 -24.78 21.87 0.10
N ASN A 24 -25.71 21.15 -0.54
CA ASN A 24 -25.96 19.70 -0.58
C ASN A 24 -24.94 18.74 0.10
N CYS A 25 -25.27 18.22 1.29
CA CYS A 25 -25.07 16.80 1.68
C CYS A 25 -25.71 16.38 3.04
N TRP A 26 -26.90 16.87 3.43
CA TRP A 26 -27.50 16.57 4.75
C TRP A 26 -28.94 16.03 4.76
N LEU A 27 -29.49 15.61 3.62
CA LEU A 27 -30.89 15.15 3.56
C LEU A 27 -31.13 13.69 4.03
N ASN A 28 -30.09 12.89 4.26
CA ASN A 28 -30.26 11.48 4.67
C ASN A 28 -30.38 11.24 6.19
N SER A 29 -30.18 12.27 7.02
CA SER A 29 -30.21 12.14 8.49
C SER A 29 -31.56 12.53 9.12
N ARG A 30 -32.40 13.32 8.44
CA ARG A 30 -33.70 13.77 8.96
C ARG A 30 -34.72 12.62 9.05
N SER A 31 -34.71 11.70 8.09
CA SER A 31 -35.60 10.52 8.06
C SER A 31 -35.28 9.50 9.16
N ARG A 32 -33.99 9.36 9.53
CA ARG A 32 -33.55 8.49 10.65
C ARG A 32 -33.85 9.10 12.02
N TYR A 33 -33.79 10.43 12.14
CA TYR A 33 -34.10 11.12 13.39
C TYR A 33 -35.59 11.02 13.77
N LEU A 34 -36.49 11.10 12.78
CA LEU A 34 -37.95 10.95 12.99
C LEU A 34 -38.35 9.52 13.40
N ALA A 35 -37.62 8.50 12.94
CA ALA A 35 -37.88 7.10 13.31
C ALA A 35 -37.44 6.76 14.75
N ILE A 36 -36.40 7.44 15.27
CA ILE A 36 -35.90 7.25 16.64
C ILE A 36 -36.84 7.94 17.65
N ARG A 37 -37.34 9.14 17.33
CA ARG A 37 -38.23 9.91 18.22
C ARG A 37 -39.56 9.19 18.50
N LYS A 38 -40.15 8.52 17.49
CA LYS A 38 -41.36 7.70 17.67
C LYS A 38 -41.16 6.48 18.58
N ARG A 39 -39.91 6.03 18.79
CA ARG A 39 -39.57 4.88 19.64
C ARG A 39 -39.30 5.29 21.10
N GLU A 40 -38.83 6.51 21.32
CA GLU A 40 -38.63 7.08 22.66
C GLU A 40 -39.96 7.53 23.30
N ASP A 41 -40.89 8.09 22.52
CA ASP A 41 -42.22 8.48 23.03
C ASP A 41 -43.04 7.27 23.52
N TYR A 42 -42.82 6.08 22.94
CA TYR A 42 -43.47 4.84 23.39
C TYR A 42 -42.93 4.35 24.75
N LEU A 43 -41.64 4.57 25.02
CA LEU A 43 -40.95 4.09 26.22
C LEU A 43 -41.10 5.03 27.43
N LEU A 44 -41.43 6.30 27.21
CA LEU A 44 -41.62 7.31 28.26
C LEU A 44 -43.04 7.33 28.88
N SER A 45 -43.94 6.43 28.44
CA SER A 45 -45.37 6.44 28.84
C SER A 45 -45.73 5.60 30.08
N ARG A 46 -44.78 4.94 30.77
CA ARG A 46 -45.06 4.19 32.01
C ARG A 46 -44.44 4.87 33.23
N ASP A 47 -45.26 5.71 33.85
CA ASP A 47 -44.96 6.39 35.11
C ASP A 47 -45.44 5.57 36.33
N LYS A 48 -44.58 5.57 37.36
CA LYS A 48 -44.76 5.23 38.79
C LYS A 48 -44.40 3.83 39.35
N PRO A 49 -43.84 3.80 40.59
CA PRO A 49 -42.94 2.77 41.06
C PRO A 49 -43.66 1.71 41.92
N LYS A 50 -43.21 0.45 41.83
CA LYS A 50 -43.47 -0.55 42.87
C LYS A 50 -42.15 -1.14 43.34
N THR A 51 -41.79 -0.83 44.58
CA THR A 51 -40.80 -1.55 45.36
C THR A 51 -41.31 -2.97 45.60
N TYR A 52 -40.72 -3.97 44.95
CA TYR A 52 -40.90 -5.36 45.30
C TYR A 52 -39.63 -5.85 46.01
N TYR A 53 -39.80 -6.22 47.28
CA TYR A 53 -38.79 -6.94 48.05
C TYR A 53 -38.56 -8.32 47.40
N PHE A 54 -37.33 -8.60 46.99
CA PHE A 54 -36.94 -9.89 46.44
C PHE A 54 -36.78 -10.90 47.58
N GLY A 55 -37.66 -11.91 47.66
CA GLY A 55 -37.50 -12.96 48.67
C GLY A 55 -38.60 -14.00 48.89
N SER A 56 -39.66 -14.12 48.07
CA SER A 56 -40.67 -15.19 48.26
C SER A 56 -40.85 -16.10 47.03
N LYS A 57 -41.17 -17.37 47.32
CA LYS A 57 -41.34 -18.51 46.41
C LYS A 57 -42.45 -18.31 45.35
N GLU A 58 -43.40 -17.42 45.60
CA GLU A 58 -44.52 -17.09 44.70
C GLU A 58 -44.07 -16.36 43.41
N TRP A 59 -42.90 -15.68 43.41
CA TRP A 59 -42.35 -15.04 42.20
C TRP A 59 -41.90 -16.07 41.14
N PHE A 60 -41.47 -17.26 41.58
CA PHE A 60 -40.94 -18.30 40.70
C PHE A 60 -42.06 -19.08 39.97
N GLU A 61 -43.22 -19.26 40.62
CA GLU A 61 -44.35 -20.02 40.06
C GLU A 61 -45.19 -19.19 39.07
N THR A 62 -45.07 -17.86 39.08
CA THR A 62 -45.82 -16.97 38.18
C THR A 62 -45.25 -16.94 36.74
N ILE A 63 -43.96 -17.24 36.55
CA ILE A 63 -43.32 -17.23 35.21
C ILE A 63 -43.40 -18.59 34.51
N TRP A 64 -43.54 -19.68 35.26
CA TRP A 64 -43.38 -21.05 34.73
C TRP A 64 -44.60 -21.97 34.92
N GLY A 65 -45.79 -21.40 35.12
CA GLY A 65 -47.05 -22.16 35.13
C GLY A 65 -47.32 -22.85 33.78
N GLU A 66 -47.57 -24.16 33.85
CA GLU A 66 -47.76 -25.11 32.76
C GLU A 66 -48.72 -24.62 31.65
N ARG A 67 -48.29 -24.74 30.39
CA ARG A 67 -49.17 -24.68 29.23
C ARG A 67 -48.80 -25.77 28.23
N GLU A 68 -49.80 -26.58 27.93
CA GLU A 68 -49.79 -27.75 27.06
C GLU A 68 -49.35 -27.42 25.62
N LEU A 69 -48.59 -28.35 25.03
CA LEU A 69 -48.17 -28.32 23.62
C LEU A 69 -49.25 -28.95 22.73
N PRO A 70 -49.62 -28.34 21.59
CA PRO A 70 -50.33 -29.04 20.52
C PRO A 70 -49.35 -29.69 19.52
N GLU A 71 -49.49 -31.01 19.46
CA GLU A 71 -49.32 -32.04 18.41
C GLU A 71 -48.64 -31.73 17.05
N GLU A 72 -47.79 -32.68 16.67
CA GLU A 72 -47.20 -32.93 15.34
C GLU A 72 -48.21 -33.51 14.33
N GLU A 73 -48.07 -33.13 13.05
CA GLU A 73 -48.34 -34.02 11.91
C GLU A 73 -47.17 -33.84 10.89
N SER A 74 -46.23 -34.80 10.77
CA SER A 74 -46.23 -35.98 9.86
C SER A 74 -46.05 -35.58 8.37
N ARG A 75 -45.14 -36.09 7.52
CA ARG A 75 -44.56 -37.43 7.25
C ARG A 75 -43.39 -37.28 6.22
N GLN A 76 -42.25 -37.98 6.40
CA GLN A 76 -41.72 -39.17 5.65
C GLN A 76 -41.26 -38.88 4.19
N ASP A 77 -40.12 -39.32 3.64
CA ASP A 77 -39.27 -40.52 3.74
C ASP A 77 -37.78 -40.16 3.43
N LYS A 78 -36.73 -40.67 4.10
CA LYS A 78 -36.05 -41.99 4.08
C LYS A 78 -35.28 -42.40 2.80
N GLN A 79 -33.97 -42.64 3.04
CA GLN A 79 -33.03 -43.62 2.42
C GLN A 79 -32.68 -43.42 0.93
N GLU A 80 -31.45 -43.61 0.42
CA GLU A 80 -30.37 -44.51 0.83
C GLU A 80 -29.05 -44.15 0.09
N VAL A 81 -27.91 -44.60 0.65
CA VAL A 81 -26.57 -44.57 0.06
C VAL A 81 -26.29 -45.91 -0.63
N PRO A 82 -25.55 -45.93 -1.76
CA PRO A 82 -24.64 -47.06 -1.96
C PRO A 82 -23.24 -46.68 -2.50
N THR A 83 -22.31 -47.57 -2.18
CA THR A 83 -20.86 -47.60 -2.46
C THR A 83 -20.51 -48.57 -3.60
N ALA A 84 -19.40 -48.25 -4.28
CA ALA A 84 -18.34 -49.13 -4.84
C ALA A 84 -18.51 -49.89 -6.20
N GLU A 85 -17.45 -49.71 -7.01
CA GLU A 85 -16.70 -50.65 -7.89
C GLU A 85 -17.09 -50.95 -9.36
N ASP A 86 -16.10 -50.63 -10.21
CA ASP A 86 -15.52 -51.33 -11.37
C ASP A 86 -16.15 -51.45 -12.79
N GLU A 87 -15.26 -51.17 -13.75
CA GLU A 87 -15.15 -51.59 -15.16
C GLU A 87 -16.17 -51.14 -16.23
N ASN A 88 -15.72 -50.33 -17.19
CA ASN A 88 -15.29 -50.76 -18.54
C ASN A 88 -15.56 -49.70 -19.63
N THR A 89 -14.65 -49.69 -20.59
CA THR A 89 -14.50 -48.90 -21.82
C THR A 89 -15.77 -48.61 -22.65
N SER A 90 -15.94 -47.35 -23.06
CA SER A 90 -16.28 -46.99 -24.46
C SER A 90 -16.11 -45.48 -24.69
N THR A 91 -15.17 -45.13 -25.57
CA THR A 91 -15.02 -43.81 -26.19
C THR A 91 -16.32 -43.33 -26.80
N THR A 92 -16.84 -42.20 -26.34
CA THR A 92 -17.93 -41.47 -26.99
C THR A 92 -17.46 -40.04 -27.25
N THR A 93 -17.34 -39.72 -28.54
CA THR A 93 -17.13 -38.36 -29.08
C THR A 93 -18.33 -37.47 -28.72
N PRO A 94 -18.16 -36.19 -28.35
CA PRO A 94 -19.29 -35.31 -28.08
C PRO A 94 -19.85 -34.74 -29.38
N HIS A 95 -21.16 -34.87 -29.56
CA HIS A 95 -21.93 -34.20 -30.62
C HIS A 95 -22.23 -32.75 -30.21
N LEU A 96 -21.79 -31.77 -31.02
CA LEU A 96 -22.40 -30.45 -31.10
C LEU A 96 -23.61 -30.50 -32.06
N ASN A 97 -24.70 -29.87 -31.66
CA ASN A 97 -25.94 -29.81 -32.43
C ASN A 97 -25.80 -28.81 -33.59
N THR A 98 -25.89 -29.28 -34.83
CA THR A 98 -25.92 -28.45 -36.05
C THR A 98 -27.36 -28.30 -36.54
N GLN A 99 -27.87 -27.07 -36.60
CA GLN A 99 -29.04 -26.75 -37.43
C GLN A 99 -28.56 -26.39 -38.84
N VAL A 100 -28.99 -27.18 -39.83
CA VAL A 100 -28.58 -27.05 -41.23
C VAL A 100 -29.41 -25.97 -41.93
N GLY A 101 -28.75 -24.91 -42.38
CA GLY A 101 -29.23 -24.00 -43.42
C GLY A 101 -28.50 -24.30 -44.75
N HIS A 102 -29.25 -24.62 -45.81
CA HIS A 102 -28.69 -24.78 -47.15
C HIS A 102 -28.33 -23.42 -47.77
N GLY A 103 -27.09 -23.28 -48.26
CA GLY A 103 -26.75 -22.25 -49.25
C GLY A 103 -25.27 -21.91 -49.39
N ILE A 104 -24.71 -22.31 -50.54
CA ILE A 104 -23.51 -21.78 -51.22
C ILE A 104 -22.15 -22.30 -50.70
N GLU A 105 -21.59 -23.26 -51.45
CA GLU A 105 -20.18 -23.65 -51.43
C GLU A 105 -19.31 -22.50 -51.98
N GLU A 106 -18.71 -21.71 -51.09
CA GLU A 106 -17.48 -20.98 -51.41
C GLU A 106 -16.34 -21.63 -50.62
N ASN A 107 -15.25 -21.98 -51.32
CA ASN A 107 -14.03 -22.52 -50.73
C ASN A 107 -13.46 -21.51 -49.71
N ILE A 108 -13.79 -21.71 -48.43
CA ILE A 108 -13.13 -21.01 -47.34
C ILE A 108 -11.81 -21.73 -47.12
N SER A 109 -10.72 -20.97 -47.20
CA SER A 109 -9.40 -21.41 -46.82
C SER A 109 -9.45 -21.91 -45.37
N ASP A 110 -9.15 -23.20 -45.13
CA ASP A 110 -8.92 -23.77 -43.79
C ASP A 110 -7.63 -23.20 -43.12
N ASP A 111 -7.32 -21.92 -43.34
CA ASP A 111 -6.21 -21.24 -42.66
C ASP A 111 -6.76 -20.64 -41.36
N PRO A 112 -6.30 -21.10 -40.17
CA PRO A 112 -6.72 -20.58 -38.87
C PRO A 112 -6.57 -19.05 -38.75
N LYS A 113 -5.66 -18.45 -39.52
CA LYS A 113 -5.42 -16.99 -39.55
C LYS A 113 -6.60 -16.17 -40.08
N THR A 114 -7.52 -16.79 -40.81
CA THR A 114 -8.71 -16.12 -41.36
C THR A 114 -9.84 -15.97 -40.34
N PHE A 115 -9.74 -16.66 -39.19
CA PHE A 115 -10.79 -16.75 -38.18
C PHE A 115 -10.58 -15.86 -36.95
N TYR A 116 -9.50 -15.06 -36.91
CA TYR A 116 -9.25 -14.13 -35.81
C TYR A 116 -8.52 -12.85 -36.26
N GLU A 117 -8.76 -11.76 -35.54
CA GLU A 117 -8.05 -10.48 -35.70
C GLU A 117 -7.47 -10.01 -34.35
N ILE A 118 -6.22 -9.56 -34.36
CA ILE A 118 -5.60 -8.89 -33.20
C ILE A 118 -5.98 -7.41 -33.27
N ARG A 119 -6.83 -6.96 -32.34
CA ARG A 119 -7.35 -5.57 -32.29
C ARG A 119 -6.39 -4.62 -31.57
N GLU A 120 -5.78 -5.10 -30.50
CA GLU A 120 -4.90 -4.29 -29.65
C GLU A 120 -3.74 -5.14 -29.14
N GLU A 121 -2.55 -4.54 -29.10
CA GLU A 121 -1.39 -5.03 -28.38
C GLU A 121 -0.92 -3.95 -27.42
N TYR A 122 -0.84 -4.28 -26.14
CA TYR A 122 -0.39 -3.36 -25.11
C TYR A 122 0.28 -4.10 -23.97
N ALA A 123 1.17 -3.40 -23.27
CA ALA A 123 1.71 -3.89 -22.01
C ALA A 123 0.75 -3.55 -20.87
N GLU A 124 0.42 -4.53 -20.03
CA GLU A 124 -0.37 -4.31 -18.82
C GLU A 124 0.21 -5.01 -17.59
N ARG A 125 -0.14 -4.50 -16.41
CA ARG A 125 0.32 -5.08 -15.17
C ARG A 125 -0.49 -6.31 -14.78
N VAL A 126 0.12 -7.48 -14.87
CA VAL A 126 -0.47 -8.76 -14.48
C VAL A 126 -0.49 -8.88 -12.96
N LYS A 127 -1.66 -8.71 -12.33
CA LYS A 127 -1.82 -8.69 -10.86
C LYS A 127 -1.34 -9.96 -10.16
N ARG A 128 -1.46 -11.12 -10.80
CA ARG A 128 -1.09 -12.43 -10.23
C ARG A 128 0.41 -12.55 -10.00
N PHE A 129 1.20 -12.19 -11.01
CA PHE A 129 2.67 -12.21 -10.94
C PHE A 129 3.26 -10.85 -10.58
N ARG A 130 2.44 -9.80 -10.52
CA ARG A 130 2.79 -8.43 -10.17
C ARG A 130 3.91 -7.82 -11.02
N THR A 131 4.06 -8.33 -12.24
CA THR A 131 4.95 -7.82 -13.28
C THR A 131 4.13 -7.24 -14.44
N GLU A 132 4.81 -6.66 -15.41
CA GLU A 132 4.27 -6.28 -16.71
C GLU A 132 4.17 -7.52 -17.60
N GLY A 133 3.05 -7.66 -18.31
CA GLY A 133 2.82 -8.70 -19.29
C GLY A 133 2.35 -8.06 -20.58
N HIS A 134 2.75 -8.63 -21.70
CA HIS A 134 2.27 -8.19 -23.01
C HIS A 134 0.95 -8.87 -23.27
N THR A 135 -0.05 -8.09 -23.62
CA THR A 135 -1.42 -8.53 -23.75
C THR A 135 -1.93 -8.24 -25.15
N TYR A 136 -2.50 -9.29 -25.74
CA TYR A 136 -3.10 -9.30 -27.05
C TYR A 136 -4.61 -9.43 -26.88
N ARG A 137 -5.36 -8.44 -27.39
CA ARG A 137 -6.82 -8.52 -27.43
C ARG A 137 -7.25 -9.02 -28.80
N LEU A 138 -7.92 -10.16 -28.79
CA LEU A 138 -8.34 -10.90 -29.97
C LEU A 138 -9.85 -10.84 -30.13
N GLN A 139 -10.28 -10.81 -31.37
CA GLN A 139 -11.67 -10.96 -31.78
C GLN A 139 -11.76 -12.09 -32.80
N PHE A 140 -12.62 -13.07 -32.53
CA PHE A 140 -12.92 -14.14 -33.49
C PHE A 140 -13.83 -13.61 -34.60
N GLN A 141 -13.66 -14.13 -35.81
CA GLN A 141 -14.44 -13.77 -36.99
C GLN A 141 -14.80 -15.02 -37.77
N ASN A 142 -16.01 -15.06 -38.34
CA ASN A 142 -16.44 -16.08 -39.30
C ASN A 142 -16.36 -17.55 -38.83
N LEU A 143 -16.25 -17.83 -37.53
CA LEU A 143 -16.13 -19.20 -36.99
C LEU A 143 -17.28 -20.13 -37.40
N GLN A 144 -18.46 -19.57 -37.64
CA GLN A 144 -19.66 -20.29 -38.10
C GLN A 144 -19.50 -20.93 -39.48
N GLN A 145 -18.59 -20.40 -40.29
CA GLN A 145 -18.36 -20.89 -41.64
C GLN A 145 -17.38 -22.08 -41.66
N ALA A 146 -16.84 -22.46 -40.50
CA ALA A 146 -15.98 -23.61 -40.34
C ALA A 146 -16.79 -24.92 -40.38
N ALA A 147 -16.21 -25.95 -41.00
CA ALA A 147 -16.84 -27.27 -41.11
C ALA A 147 -16.96 -27.98 -39.74
N ASP A 148 -15.99 -27.79 -38.85
CA ASP A 148 -16.02 -28.21 -37.45
C ASP A 148 -15.57 -27.06 -36.55
N ILE A 149 -16.53 -26.42 -35.89
CA ILE A 149 -16.30 -25.26 -35.03
C ILE A 149 -15.34 -25.60 -33.87
N GLY A 150 -15.42 -26.83 -33.32
CA GLY A 150 -14.60 -27.24 -32.18
C GLY A 150 -13.16 -27.46 -32.59
N GLU A 151 -12.93 -28.19 -33.68
CA GLU A 151 -11.59 -28.45 -34.21
C GLU A 151 -10.94 -27.15 -34.72
N THR A 152 -11.68 -26.31 -35.45
CA THR A 152 -11.19 -25.01 -35.89
C THR A 152 -10.87 -24.09 -34.71
N ALA A 153 -11.68 -24.06 -33.65
CA ALA A 153 -11.37 -23.27 -32.46
C ALA A 153 -10.07 -23.71 -31.79
N ILE A 154 -9.82 -25.02 -31.69
CA ILE A 154 -8.56 -25.57 -31.17
C ILE A 154 -7.37 -25.09 -32.02
N GLN A 155 -7.49 -25.18 -33.35
CA GLN A 155 -6.46 -24.73 -34.27
C GLN A 155 -6.19 -23.22 -34.16
N VAL A 156 -7.24 -22.39 -34.04
CA VAL A 156 -7.11 -20.95 -33.85
C VAL A 156 -6.45 -20.61 -32.52
N PHE A 157 -6.82 -21.28 -31.42
CA PHE A 157 -6.16 -21.05 -30.13
C PHE A 157 -4.68 -21.48 -30.16
N ASN A 158 -4.35 -22.59 -30.81
CA ASN A 158 -2.96 -23.01 -30.97
C ASN A 158 -2.16 -21.98 -31.80
N GLU A 159 -2.70 -21.54 -32.94
CA GLU A 159 -2.07 -20.52 -33.80
C GLU A 159 -1.85 -19.20 -33.04
N VAL A 160 -2.84 -18.75 -32.28
CA VAL A 160 -2.72 -17.55 -31.42
C VAL A 160 -1.65 -17.74 -30.36
N LEU A 161 -1.63 -18.89 -29.68
CA LEU A 161 -0.64 -19.20 -28.66
C LEU A 161 0.76 -19.28 -29.24
N ASP A 162 0.92 -19.84 -30.44
CA ASP A 162 2.18 -19.90 -31.18
C ASP A 162 2.65 -18.51 -31.57
N LYS A 163 1.79 -17.69 -32.16
CA LYS A 163 2.11 -16.31 -32.51
C LYS A 163 2.52 -15.46 -31.30
N VAL A 164 1.82 -15.59 -30.17
CA VAL A 164 2.16 -14.90 -28.92
C VAL A 164 3.49 -15.41 -28.33
N ALA A 165 3.79 -16.70 -28.52
CA ALA A 165 5.03 -17.33 -28.07
C ALA A 165 6.24 -17.03 -28.99
N GLU A 166 6.05 -16.89 -30.30
CA GLU A 166 7.09 -16.52 -31.28
C GLU A 166 7.73 -15.18 -30.92
N ASP A 167 6.92 -14.23 -30.48
CA ASP A 167 7.37 -12.91 -30.07
C ASP A 167 8.03 -12.93 -28.65
N GLY A 168 8.04 -14.06 -27.94
CA GLY A 168 8.36 -14.20 -26.51
C GLY A 168 9.66 -14.96 -26.19
N GLU A 169 10.09 -14.96 -24.92
CA GLU A 169 11.25 -15.75 -24.46
C GLU A 169 10.81 -17.17 -23.97
N GLU A 170 11.70 -18.17 -24.07
CA GLU A 170 11.42 -19.59 -23.70
C GLU A 170 10.93 -19.80 -22.25
N ASP A 171 11.13 -18.83 -21.34
CA ASP A 171 10.76 -18.91 -19.94
C ASP A 171 9.49 -18.12 -19.58
N GLU A 172 8.85 -17.47 -20.56
CA GLU A 172 7.59 -16.76 -20.36
C GLU A 172 6.40 -17.71 -20.15
N ARG A 173 5.40 -17.24 -19.41
CA ARG A 173 4.14 -17.95 -19.24
C ARG A 173 3.02 -17.23 -19.98
N ILE A 174 2.13 -17.99 -20.60
CA ILE A 174 0.97 -17.49 -21.32
C ILE A 174 -0.28 -17.89 -20.55
N GLY A 175 -1.18 -16.93 -20.33
CA GLY A 175 -2.49 -17.13 -19.74
C GLY A 175 -3.57 -16.46 -20.59
N LEU A 176 -4.81 -16.92 -20.46
CA LEU A 176 -5.93 -16.37 -21.23
C LEU A 176 -7.04 -15.90 -20.29
N CYS A 177 -7.70 -14.83 -20.69
CA CYS A 177 -8.91 -14.31 -20.08
C CYS A 177 -9.97 -14.19 -21.17
N ILE A 178 -11.02 -15.00 -21.07
CA ILE A 178 -12.12 -15.04 -22.03
C ILE A 178 -13.32 -14.35 -21.40
N ARG A 179 -13.80 -13.29 -22.05
CA ARG A 179 -14.99 -12.54 -21.64
C ARG A 179 -16.07 -12.73 -22.69
N HIS A 180 -17.26 -13.03 -22.22
CA HIS A 180 -18.44 -13.22 -23.04
C HIS A 180 -19.64 -12.54 -22.37
N PRO A 181 -20.55 -11.87 -23.11
CA PRO A 181 -21.75 -11.26 -22.52
C PRO A 181 -22.64 -12.25 -21.75
N ALA A 182 -22.70 -13.51 -22.19
CA ALA A 182 -23.44 -14.57 -21.51
C ALA A 182 -22.80 -15.07 -20.19
N LEU A 183 -21.59 -14.62 -19.82
CA LEU A 183 -20.89 -15.05 -18.59
C LEU A 183 -20.91 -13.95 -17.51
N GLU A 184 -21.37 -14.29 -16.30
CA GLU A 184 -21.29 -13.38 -15.13
C GLU A 184 -19.84 -13.04 -14.73
N SER A 185 -18.90 -13.97 -14.99
CA SER A 185 -17.48 -13.80 -14.72
C SER A 185 -16.63 -14.34 -15.87
N ALA A 186 -15.50 -13.68 -16.14
CA ALA A 186 -14.57 -14.12 -17.18
C ALA A 186 -13.98 -15.52 -16.88
N ILE A 187 -13.79 -16.32 -17.92
CA ILE A 187 -13.06 -17.60 -17.84
C ILE A 187 -11.58 -17.28 -17.81
N LEU A 188 -10.88 -17.80 -16.80
CA LEU A 188 -9.46 -17.57 -16.62
C LEU A 188 -8.70 -18.86 -16.84
N VAL A 189 -7.99 -18.95 -17.97
CA VAL A 189 -7.04 -20.04 -18.19
C VAL A 189 -5.74 -19.69 -17.46
N PRO A 190 -5.28 -20.54 -16.52
CA PRO A 190 -4.08 -20.26 -15.75
C PRO A 190 -2.84 -20.10 -16.64
N PHE A 191 -1.91 -19.25 -16.18
CA PHE A 191 -0.64 -19.06 -16.86
C PHE A 191 0.25 -20.30 -16.81
N ARG A 192 0.69 -20.75 -17.99
CA ARG A 192 1.50 -21.96 -18.19
C ARG A 192 2.59 -21.70 -19.23
N LYS A 193 3.59 -22.57 -19.32
CA LYS A 193 4.51 -22.51 -20.47
C LYS A 193 3.78 -22.82 -21.76
N ARG A 194 4.30 -22.39 -22.91
CA ARG A 194 3.70 -22.69 -24.22
C ARG A 194 3.52 -24.20 -24.42
N GLU A 195 4.47 -25.02 -23.97
CA GLU A 195 4.38 -26.49 -24.08
C GLU A 195 3.30 -27.13 -23.17
N GLU A 196 2.81 -26.40 -22.16
CA GLU A 196 1.87 -26.88 -21.14
C GLU A 196 0.44 -26.38 -21.37
N ILE A 197 0.21 -25.60 -22.43
CA ILE A 197 -1.08 -25.01 -22.79
C ILE A 197 -1.39 -25.26 -24.27
N SER A 198 -2.51 -25.93 -24.54
CA SER A 198 -2.97 -26.24 -25.89
C SER A 198 -4.38 -25.71 -26.12
N GLY A 199 -4.79 -25.61 -27.38
CA GLY A 199 -6.17 -25.25 -27.75
C GLY A 199 -7.21 -26.15 -27.08
N GLU A 200 -6.93 -27.44 -26.94
CA GLU A 200 -7.79 -28.40 -26.22
C GLU A 200 -7.89 -28.08 -24.72
N ALA A 201 -6.78 -27.68 -24.09
CA ALA A 201 -6.78 -27.30 -22.68
C ALA A 201 -7.57 -26.00 -22.44
N VAL A 202 -7.56 -25.08 -23.42
CA VAL A 202 -8.37 -23.86 -23.39
C VAL A 202 -9.86 -24.23 -23.56
N LEU A 203 -10.20 -25.08 -24.53
CA LEU A 203 -11.58 -25.52 -24.76
C LEU A 203 -12.15 -26.27 -23.56
N ALA A 204 -11.38 -27.18 -22.95
CA ALA A 204 -11.79 -27.91 -21.75
C ALA A 204 -12.09 -26.98 -20.57
N GLU A 205 -11.37 -25.87 -20.43
CA GLU A 205 -11.65 -24.87 -19.39
C GLU A 205 -12.94 -24.09 -19.67
N ILE A 206 -13.28 -23.87 -20.96
CA ILE A 206 -14.55 -23.27 -21.40
C ILE A 206 -15.72 -24.22 -21.09
N GLU A 207 -15.61 -25.49 -21.50
CA GLU A 207 -16.63 -26.53 -21.25
C GLU A 207 -16.90 -26.73 -19.75
N ARG A 208 -15.84 -26.74 -18.92
CA ARG A 208 -15.97 -26.86 -17.46
C ARG A 208 -16.79 -25.73 -16.85
N VAL A 209 -16.71 -24.52 -17.40
CA VAL A 209 -17.51 -23.38 -16.94
C VAL A 209 -18.93 -23.45 -17.51
N GLN A 210 -19.10 -23.91 -18.75
CA GLN A 210 -20.40 -24.10 -19.40
C GLN A 210 -21.31 -25.09 -18.66
N GLN A 211 -20.75 -26.13 -18.02
CA GLN A 211 -21.51 -27.06 -17.15
C GLN A 211 -22.20 -26.39 -15.94
N SER A 212 -21.90 -25.12 -15.65
CA SER A 212 -22.42 -24.40 -14.48
C SER A 212 -23.41 -23.26 -14.76
N ASN A 213 -23.63 -22.84 -16.02
CA ASN A 213 -24.75 -21.95 -16.43
C ASN A 213 -24.73 -21.63 -17.96
N LYS A 214 -25.91 -21.75 -18.60
CA LYS A 214 -26.39 -21.28 -19.93
C LYS A 214 -25.51 -21.50 -21.18
N GLU A 215 -26.18 -21.70 -22.32
CA GLU A 215 -25.57 -21.85 -23.65
C GLU A 215 -24.66 -20.65 -23.99
N LEU A 216 -23.39 -20.92 -24.25
CA LEU A 216 -22.42 -19.96 -24.73
C LEU A 216 -22.54 -19.88 -26.25
N ASP A 217 -23.12 -18.79 -26.74
CA ASP A 217 -23.20 -18.54 -28.16
C ASP A 217 -21.91 -17.89 -28.66
N ILE A 218 -21.15 -18.58 -29.52
CA ILE A 218 -19.90 -18.06 -30.09
C ILE A 218 -20.17 -16.90 -31.09
N GLU A 219 -21.44 -16.67 -31.47
CA GLU A 219 -21.88 -15.57 -32.33
C GLU A 219 -21.81 -14.18 -31.67
N GLU A 220 -21.93 -14.10 -30.33
CA GLU A 220 -21.79 -12.85 -29.60
C GLU A 220 -20.30 -12.44 -29.47
N GLU A 221 -20.02 -11.17 -29.18
CA GLU A 221 -18.65 -10.61 -29.14
C GLU A 221 -17.78 -11.26 -28.04
N MET A 222 -17.21 -12.43 -28.32
CA MET A 222 -16.28 -13.13 -27.45
C MET A 222 -14.92 -12.41 -27.47
N ARG A 223 -14.57 -11.79 -26.35
CA ARG A 223 -13.30 -11.09 -26.19
C ARG A 223 -12.30 -12.01 -25.52
N VAL A 224 -11.27 -12.42 -26.28
CA VAL A 224 -10.16 -13.20 -25.73
C VAL A 224 -8.97 -12.29 -25.54
N THR A 225 -8.46 -12.29 -24.31
CA THR A 225 -7.27 -11.54 -23.92
C THR A 225 -6.19 -12.55 -23.60
N VAL A 226 -5.15 -12.61 -24.42
CA VAL A 226 -4.00 -13.49 -24.19
C VAL A 226 -2.89 -12.64 -23.61
N THR A 227 -2.42 -13.02 -22.42
CA THR A 227 -1.36 -12.31 -21.73
C THR A 227 -0.16 -13.22 -21.60
N ARG A 228 0.97 -12.80 -22.15
CA ARG A 228 2.27 -13.40 -21.86
C ARG A 228 2.96 -12.63 -20.76
N VAL A 229 3.69 -13.35 -19.92
CA VAL A 229 4.32 -12.77 -18.74
C VAL A 229 5.64 -13.46 -18.43
N LYS A 230 6.71 -12.67 -18.43
CA LYS A 230 8.00 -13.13 -17.93
C LYS A 230 7.94 -13.33 -16.42
N LEU A 231 8.30 -14.53 -15.97
CA LEU A 231 8.48 -14.75 -14.54
C LEU A 231 9.77 -14.08 -14.08
N PRO A 232 9.79 -13.51 -12.86
CA PRO A 232 11.00 -12.86 -12.37
C PRO A 232 12.11 -13.89 -12.16
N GLY A 233 13.27 -13.60 -12.69
CA GLY A 233 14.44 -14.46 -12.63
C GLY A 233 15.71 -13.65 -12.78
N GLY A 234 16.78 -14.12 -12.15
CA GLY A 234 18.07 -13.44 -12.22
C GLY A 234 18.96 -14.05 -13.30
N SER A 235 19.34 -13.27 -14.31
CA SER A 235 20.34 -13.64 -15.32
C SER A 235 21.49 -12.66 -15.22
N GLY A 236 22.66 -13.13 -14.80
CA GLY A 236 23.72 -12.25 -14.34
C GLY A 236 24.28 -11.30 -15.40
N ARG A 237 23.86 -10.04 -15.27
CA ARG A 237 24.63 -8.82 -15.50
C ARG A 237 23.80 -7.71 -14.87
N ASP A 238 24.37 -6.92 -13.95
CA ASP A 238 23.73 -5.67 -13.54
C ASP A 238 23.68 -4.74 -14.77
N ARG A 239 22.55 -4.74 -15.48
CA ARG A 239 22.34 -3.99 -16.74
C ARG A 239 22.37 -2.48 -16.51
N GLN A 240 22.31 -2.02 -15.25
CA GLN A 240 22.34 -0.61 -14.87
C GLN A 240 23.52 -0.25 -13.96
N ARG A 241 24.75 -0.45 -14.44
CA ARG A 241 25.95 0.08 -13.77
C ARG A 241 25.98 1.62 -13.61
N GLY A 242 25.05 2.37 -14.23
CA GLY A 242 25.03 3.84 -14.24
C GLY A 242 23.99 4.53 -13.35
N LEU A 243 22.95 3.84 -12.88
CA LEU A 243 21.84 4.43 -12.11
C LEU A 243 21.68 3.70 -10.77
N TRP A 244 22.78 3.61 -10.02
CA TRP A 244 22.74 3.12 -8.65
C TRP A 244 22.08 4.20 -7.75
N GLN A 245 20.76 4.10 -7.61
CA GLN A 245 19.85 5.14 -7.10
C GLN A 245 20.18 5.60 -5.65
N PRO A 246 20.10 6.90 -5.32
CA PRO A 246 20.46 7.43 -4.00
C PRO A 246 19.73 6.81 -2.80
N TRP A 247 18.49 6.33 -2.98
CA TRP A 247 17.74 5.66 -1.91
C TRP A 247 18.37 4.30 -1.52
N HIS A 248 18.84 3.52 -2.50
CA HIS A 248 19.59 2.28 -2.28
C HIS A 248 20.92 2.56 -1.55
N ASN A 249 21.58 3.69 -1.83
CA ASN A 249 22.87 4.06 -1.21
C ASN A 249 22.77 4.47 0.25
N HIS A 250 21.76 5.25 0.61
CA HIS A 250 21.76 5.85 1.93
C HIS A 250 21.18 4.95 3.03
N HIS A 251 20.18 4.11 2.73
CA HIS A 251 19.62 3.17 3.71
C HIS A 251 20.29 1.79 3.66
N MET A 252 20.62 1.26 2.48
CA MET A 252 21.12 -0.12 2.35
C MET A 252 22.66 -0.23 2.47
N VAL A 253 23.43 0.72 1.91
CA VAL A 253 24.91 0.67 1.94
C VAL A 253 25.47 1.22 3.25
N LYS A 254 25.00 2.38 3.74
CA LYS A 254 25.44 2.91 5.05
C LYS A 254 24.96 2.05 6.23
N GLY A 255 23.84 1.33 6.08
CA GLY A 255 23.31 0.42 7.09
C GLY A 255 23.98 -0.95 7.15
N GLY A 256 24.80 -1.33 6.16
CA GLY A 256 25.48 -2.62 6.12
C GLY A 256 24.57 -3.84 6.00
N CYS A 257 23.31 -3.66 5.56
CA CYS A 257 22.29 -4.72 5.52
C CYS A 257 22.26 -5.51 4.20
N PHE A 258 23.24 -5.27 3.32
CA PHE A 258 23.24 -5.75 1.94
C PHE A 258 24.66 -6.09 1.46
N ILE A 259 24.79 -7.17 0.68
CA ILE A 259 26.02 -7.53 -0.03
C ILE A 259 25.70 -7.61 -1.52
N LYS A 260 26.33 -6.72 -2.29
CA LYS A 260 26.25 -6.72 -3.75
C LYS A 260 27.11 -7.84 -4.33
N ILE A 261 26.50 -8.65 -5.19
CA ILE A 261 27.14 -9.66 -6.02
C ILE A 261 27.55 -8.98 -7.33
N ASP A 262 28.85 -8.95 -7.59
CA ASP A 262 29.41 -8.39 -8.82
C ASP A 262 29.97 -9.54 -9.66
N ASN A 263 29.23 -9.90 -10.71
CA ASN A 263 29.57 -10.99 -11.60
C ASN A 263 29.28 -10.60 -13.06
N LYS A 264 29.93 -11.31 -13.98
CA LYS A 264 29.75 -11.17 -15.43
C LYS A 264 29.12 -12.40 -16.09
N ASP A 265 28.91 -13.45 -15.30
CA ASP A 265 28.30 -14.72 -15.72
C ASP A 265 26.82 -14.78 -15.32
N ASN A 266 26.07 -15.79 -15.77
CA ASN A 266 24.66 -15.94 -15.43
C ASN A 266 24.42 -16.53 -14.02
N LEU A 267 25.42 -16.54 -13.13
CA LEU A 267 25.40 -17.26 -11.85
C LEU A 267 25.08 -16.38 -10.64
N CYS A 268 24.45 -15.21 -10.83
CA CYS A 268 24.20 -14.27 -9.72
C CYS A 268 23.42 -14.93 -8.57
N CYS A 269 22.41 -15.75 -8.90
CA CYS A 269 21.60 -16.52 -7.97
C CYS A 269 22.44 -17.46 -7.08
N ALA A 270 23.22 -18.34 -7.71
CA ALA A 270 24.09 -19.29 -7.01
C ALA A 270 25.20 -18.59 -6.22
N ARG A 271 25.82 -17.54 -6.79
CA ARG A 271 26.83 -16.71 -6.10
C ARG A 271 26.25 -16.00 -4.88
N ALA A 272 25.01 -15.52 -4.96
CA ALA A 272 24.30 -14.90 -3.84
C ALA A 272 24.02 -15.93 -2.73
N ILE A 273 23.56 -17.14 -3.07
CA ILE A 273 23.36 -18.23 -2.10
C ILE A 273 24.66 -18.58 -1.38
N VAL A 274 25.76 -18.82 -2.12
CA VAL A 274 27.08 -19.15 -1.54
C VAL A 274 27.56 -18.03 -0.61
N THR A 275 27.36 -16.77 -1.01
CA THR A 275 27.74 -15.60 -0.22
C THR A 275 26.87 -15.45 1.03
N GLY A 276 25.57 -15.76 0.92
CA GLY A 276 24.63 -15.82 2.03
C GLY A 276 25.02 -16.86 3.07
N ILE A 277 25.38 -18.07 2.63
CA ILE A 277 25.90 -19.14 3.50
C ILE A 277 27.16 -18.67 4.23
N ALA A 278 28.15 -18.15 3.49
CA ALA A 278 29.39 -17.66 4.11
C ALA A 278 29.14 -16.52 5.12
N SER A 279 28.16 -15.65 4.85
CA SER A 279 27.77 -14.56 5.74
C SER A 279 27.18 -15.04 7.07
N LEU A 280 26.40 -16.13 7.07
CA LEU A 280 25.83 -16.72 8.28
C LEU A 280 26.89 -17.31 9.21
N HIS A 281 27.99 -17.80 8.65
CA HIS A 281 29.06 -18.51 9.36
C HIS A 281 30.26 -17.62 9.74
N LYS A 282 30.30 -16.36 9.29
CA LYS A 282 31.47 -15.47 9.42
C LYS A 282 31.95 -15.21 10.86
N ASP A 283 31.09 -15.39 11.86
CA ASP A 283 31.37 -15.09 13.26
C ASP A 283 31.69 -16.35 14.10
N GLU A 284 31.72 -17.54 13.48
CA GLU A 284 32.02 -18.81 14.17
C GLU A 284 33.52 -18.98 14.49
N SER A 285 34.40 -18.51 13.61
CA SER A 285 35.85 -18.55 13.80
C SER A 285 36.59 -17.49 12.99
N SER A 286 37.86 -17.27 13.31
CA SER A 286 38.75 -16.36 12.56
C SER A 286 38.93 -16.82 11.11
N GLU A 287 38.97 -18.14 10.89
CA GLU A 287 39.09 -18.80 9.60
C GLU A 287 37.81 -18.62 8.77
N ALA A 288 36.63 -18.79 9.40
CA ALA A 288 35.34 -18.56 8.74
C ALA A 288 35.18 -17.09 8.31
N LYS A 289 35.67 -16.15 9.12
CA LYS A 289 35.70 -14.73 8.75
C LYS A 289 36.60 -14.44 7.56
N LYS A 290 37.79 -15.06 7.50
CA LYS A 290 38.70 -14.96 6.34
C LYS A 290 38.04 -15.55 5.09
N TYR A 291 37.43 -16.73 5.21
CA TYR A 291 36.70 -17.38 4.12
C TYR A 291 35.55 -16.51 3.60
N TYR A 292 34.73 -15.95 4.49
CA TYR A 292 33.66 -15.02 4.13
C TYR A 292 34.20 -13.79 3.38
N ASN A 293 35.30 -13.19 3.83
CA ASN A 293 35.89 -12.04 3.14
C ASN A 293 36.35 -12.39 1.72
N VAL A 294 36.90 -13.60 1.51
CA VAL A 294 37.28 -14.09 0.17
C VAL A 294 36.04 -14.26 -0.72
N ILE A 295 34.99 -14.92 -0.22
CA ILE A 295 33.75 -15.16 -0.97
C ILE A 295 33.04 -13.84 -1.32
N ARG A 296 32.93 -12.92 -0.35
CA ARG A 296 32.24 -11.62 -0.52
C ARG A 296 32.93 -10.71 -1.54
N GLN A 297 34.26 -10.77 -1.66
CA GLN A 297 35.00 -9.93 -2.61
C GLN A 297 34.72 -10.30 -4.07
N GLY A 298 34.20 -11.51 -4.32
CA GLY A 298 33.87 -12.00 -5.65
C GLY A 298 35.06 -11.88 -6.62
N ASP A 299 34.78 -11.48 -7.85
CA ASP A 299 35.78 -11.44 -8.92
C ASP A 299 36.73 -10.23 -8.82
N ARG A 300 36.48 -9.26 -7.92
CA ARG A 300 37.27 -8.02 -7.77
C ARG A 300 38.71 -8.27 -7.30
N ALA A 301 38.99 -9.42 -6.69
CA ALA A 301 40.29 -9.77 -6.13
C ALA A 301 41.06 -10.83 -6.95
N ARG A 302 40.69 -11.08 -8.23
CA ARG A 302 41.15 -12.26 -9.01
C ARG A 302 40.83 -13.61 -8.33
N CYS A 303 39.95 -13.62 -7.34
CA CYS A 303 39.58 -14.82 -6.58
C CYS A 303 38.37 -15.50 -7.24
N THR A 304 38.60 -16.63 -7.91
CA THR A 304 37.56 -17.47 -8.53
C THR A 304 36.77 -18.30 -7.52
N ALA A 305 37.03 -18.17 -6.21
CA ALA A 305 36.43 -19.02 -5.18
C ALA A 305 34.90 -18.91 -5.09
N GLN A 306 34.35 -17.69 -5.19
CA GLN A 306 32.89 -17.49 -5.22
C GLN A 306 32.28 -18.15 -6.46
N ARG A 307 32.89 -17.94 -7.63
CA ARG A 307 32.47 -18.54 -8.91
C ARG A 307 32.50 -20.05 -8.86
N LYS A 308 33.64 -20.64 -8.48
CA LYS A 308 33.82 -22.09 -8.43
C LYS A 308 32.81 -22.76 -7.50
N LYS A 309 32.55 -22.15 -6.33
CA LYS A 309 31.53 -22.65 -5.40
C LYS A 309 30.11 -22.52 -5.94
N ALA A 310 29.83 -21.47 -6.71
CA ALA A 310 28.54 -21.31 -7.39
C ALA A 310 28.37 -22.36 -8.51
N GLU A 311 29.42 -22.63 -9.30
CA GLU A 311 29.42 -23.70 -10.32
C GLU A 311 29.23 -25.08 -9.68
N GLU A 312 29.93 -25.40 -8.59
CA GLU A 312 29.76 -26.63 -7.82
C GLU A 312 28.31 -26.79 -7.30
N LEU A 313 27.71 -25.70 -6.81
CA LEU A 313 26.32 -25.70 -6.33
C LEU A 313 25.32 -25.96 -7.48
N MET A 314 25.54 -25.33 -8.64
CA MET A 314 24.70 -25.55 -9.83
C MET A 314 24.83 -26.97 -10.37
N GLU A 315 26.04 -27.54 -10.36
CA GLU A 315 26.28 -28.93 -10.76
C GLU A 315 25.56 -29.92 -9.83
N GLN A 316 25.63 -29.71 -8.51
CA GLN A 316 24.90 -30.53 -7.53
C GLN A 316 23.38 -30.44 -7.68
N ALA A 317 22.85 -29.31 -8.18
CA ALA A 317 21.43 -29.10 -8.43
C ALA A 317 20.96 -29.62 -9.81
N GLY A 318 21.85 -30.21 -10.61
CA GLY A 318 21.53 -30.64 -11.98
C GLY A 318 21.28 -29.47 -12.94
N LEU A 319 21.87 -28.30 -12.66
CA LEU A 319 21.70 -27.04 -13.41
C LEU A 319 22.99 -26.59 -14.11
N LYS A 320 23.94 -27.50 -14.36
CA LYS A 320 25.26 -27.18 -14.93
C LYS A 320 25.17 -26.49 -16.30
N ASP A 321 24.26 -26.94 -17.15
CA ASP A 321 24.06 -26.42 -18.51
C ASP A 321 22.92 -25.39 -18.59
N HIS A 322 22.37 -24.96 -17.45
CA HIS A 322 21.29 -23.96 -17.41
C HIS A 322 21.81 -22.60 -17.84
N LYS A 323 21.34 -22.12 -18.99
CA LYS A 323 21.71 -20.81 -19.55
C LYS A 323 20.67 -19.71 -19.27
N GLY A 324 19.45 -20.09 -18.88
CA GLY A 324 18.34 -19.18 -18.59
C GLY A 324 18.48 -18.45 -17.26
N ALA A 325 17.52 -17.57 -16.96
CA ALA A 325 17.46 -16.87 -15.68
C ALA A 325 17.19 -17.86 -14.53
N CYS A 326 17.73 -17.58 -13.33
CA CYS A 326 17.41 -18.34 -12.13
C CYS A 326 16.06 -17.84 -11.58
N GLY A 327 15.00 -18.58 -11.87
CA GLY A 327 13.63 -18.30 -11.43
C GLY A 327 13.22 -19.18 -10.23
N ALA A 328 11.91 -19.32 -10.03
CA ALA A 328 11.37 -20.10 -8.91
C ALA A 328 11.72 -21.61 -8.99
N GLU A 329 11.80 -22.19 -10.19
CA GLU A 329 12.09 -23.61 -10.38
C GLU A 329 13.56 -23.94 -10.08
N GLU A 330 14.48 -23.09 -10.53
CA GLU A 330 15.91 -23.22 -10.20
C GLU A 330 16.12 -23.05 -8.69
N LEU A 331 15.42 -22.09 -8.06
CA LEU A 331 15.48 -21.91 -6.62
C LEU A 331 14.98 -23.14 -5.85
N LYS A 332 13.96 -23.87 -6.34
CA LYS A 332 13.53 -25.15 -5.74
C LYS A 332 14.63 -26.21 -5.82
N LYS A 333 15.26 -26.38 -6.99
CA LYS A 333 16.36 -27.34 -7.18
C LYS A 333 17.56 -27.01 -6.29
N LEU A 334 17.95 -25.73 -6.24
CA LEU A 334 19.03 -25.24 -5.37
C LEU A 334 18.69 -25.48 -3.89
N GLN A 335 17.43 -25.24 -3.50
CA GLN A 335 16.94 -25.47 -2.14
C GLN A 335 17.01 -26.96 -1.72
N GLU A 336 16.83 -27.89 -2.64
CA GLU A 336 16.96 -29.34 -2.38
C GLU A 336 18.42 -29.76 -2.08
N VAL A 337 19.39 -29.07 -2.68
CA VAL A 337 20.82 -29.28 -2.42
C VAL A 337 21.21 -28.72 -1.05
N ILE A 338 20.81 -27.50 -0.72
CA ILE A 338 21.16 -26.84 0.55
C ILE A 338 20.17 -27.14 1.68
N LYS A 339 20.08 -28.42 2.07
CA LYS A 339 19.08 -28.96 3.01
C LYS A 339 19.06 -28.32 4.41
N ASP A 340 20.15 -27.70 4.84
CA ASP A 340 20.29 -27.07 6.17
C ASP A 340 19.78 -25.61 6.20
N TYR A 341 19.52 -25.01 5.04
CA TYR A 341 19.20 -23.59 4.91
C TYR A 341 17.82 -23.41 4.26
N GLN A 342 17.12 -22.32 4.58
CA GLN A 342 15.91 -21.89 3.91
C GLN A 342 16.21 -20.67 3.05
N ILE A 343 15.90 -20.73 1.75
CA ILE A 343 15.99 -19.60 0.84
C ILE A 343 14.72 -18.75 0.95
N LYS A 344 14.90 -17.44 1.07
CA LYS A 344 13.84 -16.44 0.95
C LYS A 344 14.26 -15.36 -0.03
N VAL A 345 13.42 -15.06 -1.02
CA VAL A 345 13.71 -14.03 -2.02
C VAL A 345 12.70 -12.91 -1.90
N PHE A 346 13.20 -11.69 -1.72
CA PHE A 346 12.41 -10.46 -1.79
C PHE A 346 12.60 -9.83 -3.16
N TRP A 347 11.54 -9.26 -3.73
CA TRP A 347 11.55 -8.83 -5.13
C TRP A 347 11.14 -7.36 -5.30
N LYS A 348 11.99 -6.56 -5.96
CA LYS A 348 11.88 -5.09 -6.09
C LYS A 348 10.59 -4.66 -6.76
N GLU A 349 10.30 -5.24 -7.91
CA GLU A 349 9.18 -4.89 -8.78
C GLU A 349 7.83 -5.19 -8.09
N ASN A 350 7.87 -6.00 -7.02
CA ASN A 350 6.76 -6.29 -6.12
C ASN A 350 6.89 -5.61 -4.75
N PHE A 351 7.41 -4.38 -4.72
CA PHE A 351 7.54 -3.57 -3.50
C PHE A 351 8.29 -4.29 -2.39
N ASN A 352 9.36 -4.99 -2.76
CA ASN A 352 10.21 -5.74 -1.85
C ASN A 352 9.48 -6.85 -1.07
N LYS A 353 8.34 -7.33 -1.55
CA LYS A 353 7.62 -8.43 -0.90
C LYS A 353 8.33 -9.77 -1.11
N LEU A 354 8.05 -10.72 -0.20
CA LEU A 354 8.53 -12.09 -0.32
C LEU A 354 7.90 -12.75 -1.56
N TRP A 355 8.75 -13.13 -2.51
CA TRP A 355 8.38 -13.77 -3.77
C TRP A 355 8.60 -15.28 -3.72
N PHE A 356 9.73 -15.74 -3.18
CA PHE A 356 10.04 -17.16 -3.01
C PHE A 356 10.32 -17.48 -1.55
N LYS A 357 9.81 -18.63 -1.09
CA LYS A 357 10.02 -19.16 0.27
C LYS A 357 10.23 -20.67 0.19
N GLY A 358 11.44 -21.11 0.51
CA GLY A 358 11.76 -22.54 0.65
C GLY A 358 11.12 -23.16 1.91
N PRO A 359 11.26 -24.49 2.09
CA PRO A 359 10.82 -25.19 3.29
C PRO A 359 11.50 -24.63 4.55
N GLU A 360 10.81 -24.70 5.68
CA GLU A 360 11.29 -24.07 6.91
C GLU A 360 12.54 -24.74 7.47
N LYS A 361 13.55 -23.93 7.76
CA LYS A 361 14.83 -24.32 8.36
C LYS A 361 15.28 -23.25 9.35
N GLU A 362 16.16 -23.62 10.28
CA GLU A 362 16.67 -22.69 11.29
C GLU A 362 17.56 -21.60 10.68
N LYS A 363 18.40 -21.95 9.70
CA LYS A 363 19.28 -21.00 9.01
C LYS A 363 18.57 -20.45 7.78
N VAL A 364 18.39 -19.13 7.70
CA VAL A 364 17.67 -18.47 6.60
C VAL A 364 18.62 -17.63 5.77
N ILE A 365 18.63 -17.87 4.46
CA ILE A 365 19.34 -17.07 3.46
C ILE A 365 18.32 -16.13 2.82
N SER A 366 18.52 -14.82 2.98
CA SER A 366 17.64 -13.80 2.41
C SER A 366 18.31 -13.17 1.18
N LEU A 367 17.67 -13.28 0.02
CA LEU A 367 18.14 -12.74 -1.25
C LEU A 367 17.22 -11.59 -1.69
N TYR A 368 17.77 -10.70 -2.50
CA TYR A 368 17.05 -9.61 -3.14
C TYR A 368 17.15 -9.76 -4.65
N LEU A 369 16.01 -9.94 -5.31
CA LEU A 369 15.89 -9.95 -6.77
C LEU A 369 15.47 -8.56 -7.23
N HIS A 370 16.29 -7.95 -8.07
CA HIS A 370 16.00 -6.65 -8.67
C HIS A 370 16.73 -6.51 -10.01
N ASP A 371 16.10 -5.87 -10.99
CA ASP A 371 16.73 -5.59 -12.29
C ASP A 371 17.37 -6.87 -12.91
N ASP A 372 16.66 -8.00 -12.81
CA ASP A 372 17.08 -9.34 -13.22
C ASP A 372 18.41 -9.82 -12.59
N HIS A 373 18.70 -9.41 -11.36
CA HIS A 373 19.92 -9.74 -10.62
C HIS A 373 19.67 -10.07 -9.15
N TYR A 374 20.45 -11.02 -8.61
CA TYR A 374 20.37 -11.44 -7.20
C TYR A 374 21.50 -10.87 -6.37
N ASP A 375 21.12 -10.24 -5.26
CA ASP A 375 22.02 -9.81 -4.20
C ASP A 375 21.61 -10.40 -2.84
N VAL A 376 22.46 -10.23 -1.81
CA VAL A 376 22.25 -10.85 -0.49
C VAL A 376 21.80 -9.81 0.53
N ILE A 377 20.71 -10.11 1.25
CA ILE A 377 20.25 -9.33 2.40
C ILE A 377 20.85 -9.93 3.67
N THR A 378 21.68 -9.17 4.37
CA THR A 378 22.30 -9.62 5.65
C THR A 378 21.42 -9.33 6.86
N SER A 379 20.50 -8.36 6.75
CA SER A 379 19.53 -8.05 7.79
C SER A 379 18.22 -7.57 7.17
N VAL A 380 17.21 -8.45 7.17
CA VAL A 380 15.88 -8.14 6.62
C VAL A 380 15.22 -6.99 7.39
N ALA A 381 15.36 -6.93 8.72
CA ALA A 381 14.81 -5.84 9.52
C ALA A 381 15.38 -4.48 9.11
N ALA A 382 16.71 -4.40 8.93
CA ALA A 382 17.38 -3.18 8.49
C ALA A 382 17.04 -2.82 7.04
N PHE A 383 16.89 -3.82 6.16
CA PHE A 383 16.45 -3.64 4.78
C PHE A 383 15.08 -2.93 4.69
N PHE A 384 14.15 -3.25 5.59
CA PHE A 384 12.85 -2.55 5.69
C PHE A 384 12.86 -1.31 6.60
N GLY A 385 14.00 -0.90 7.16
CA GLY A 385 14.07 0.25 8.06
C GLY A 385 13.27 0.06 9.36
N ARG A 386 13.21 -1.17 9.88
CA ARG A 386 12.49 -1.56 11.11
C ARG A 386 13.43 -2.23 12.09
N SER A 387 13.02 -2.36 13.35
CA SER A 387 13.89 -2.96 14.38
C SER A 387 13.81 -4.48 14.44
N TYR A 388 12.72 -5.08 13.95
CA TYR A 388 12.49 -6.51 14.05
C TYR A 388 11.79 -7.08 12.81
N PHE A 389 12.25 -8.25 12.36
CA PHE A 389 11.61 -9.06 11.33
C PHE A 389 11.38 -10.47 11.89
N CYS A 390 10.18 -11.01 11.69
CA CYS A 390 9.88 -12.39 12.06
C CYS A 390 10.01 -13.30 10.84
N HIS A 391 10.99 -14.21 10.85
CA HIS A 391 11.14 -15.22 9.80
C HIS A 391 10.02 -16.28 9.79
N SER A 392 9.17 -16.36 10.81
CA SER A 392 8.05 -17.32 10.84
C SER A 392 6.82 -16.81 10.10
N CYS A 393 6.42 -15.55 10.34
CA CYS A 393 5.25 -14.94 9.70
C CYS A 393 5.59 -13.98 8.55
N ASP A 394 6.89 -13.77 8.29
CA ASP A 394 7.40 -12.91 7.23
C ASP A 394 6.90 -11.46 7.30
N GLN A 395 6.74 -10.94 8.53
CA GLN A 395 6.31 -9.57 8.80
C GLN A 395 7.39 -8.77 9.55
N VAL A 396 7.39 -7.47 9.26
CA VAL A 396 8.26 -6.47 9.90
C VAL A 396 7.52 -5.72 10.98
N TYR A 397 8.21 -5.40 12.07
CA TYR A 397 7.65 -4.70 13.23
C TYR A 397 8.58 -3.58 13.69
N GLU A 398 8.01 -2.47 14.16
CA GLU A 398 8.79 -1.40 14.79
C GLU A 398 9.48 -1.87 16.06
N LYS A 399 8.89 -2.83 16.77
CA LYS A 399 9.39 -3.38 18.03
C LYS A 399 9.08 -4.87 18.12
N ARG A 400 10.01 -5.66 18.66
CA ARG A 400 9.83 -7.10 18.84
C ARG A 400 8.65 -7.43 19.76
N GLU A 401 8.34 -6.54 20.70
CA GLU A 401 7.27 -6.72 21.69
C GLU A 401 5.86 -6.61 21.09
N GLU A 402 5.72 -5.99 19.91
CA GLU A 402 4.45 -5.85 19.19
C GLU A 402 4.12 -7.09 18.35
N HIS A 403 5.13 -7.89 18.01
CA HIS A 403 4.97 -9.10 17.22
C HIS A 403 4.18 -10.19 17.98
N ARG A 404 3.14 -10.71 17.35
CA ARG A 404 2.38 -11.89 17.76
C ARG A 404 2.14 -12.74 16.50
N CYS A 405 2.57 -14.00 16.52
CA CYS A 405 2.29 -14.97 15.47
C CYS A 405 2.04 -16.36 16.05
N GLU A 406 1.58 -17.28 15.21
CA GLU A 406 1.20 -18.65 15.58
C GLU A 406 2.35 -19.48 16.17
N LYS A 407 3.60 -19.17 15.82
CA LYS A 407 4.79 -19.88 16.32
C LYS A 407 5.27 -19.41 17.69
N MET A 408 4.53 -18.51 18.33
CA MET A 408 4.80 -18.08 19.68
C MET A 408 3.71 -18.55 20.63
N CYS A 409 4.12 -19.13 21.76
CA CYS A 409 3.19 -19.43 22.84
C CYS A 409 2.51 -18.15 23.32
N GLN A 410 1.19 -18.09 23.35
CA GLN A 410 0.44 -16.92 23.80
C GLN A 410 0.58 -16.64 25.32
N TYR A 411 1.10 -17.60 26.10
CA TYR A 411 1.24 -17.48 27.55
C TYR A 411 2.66 -17.07 27.97
N CYS A 412 3.68 -17.83 27.55
CA CYS A 412 5.09 -17.56 27.88
C CYS A 412 5.89 -16.91 26.74
N TYR A 413 5.27 -16.57 25.60
CA TYR A 413 5.90 -15.88 24.45
C TYR A 413 7.18 -16.54 23.90
N LYS A 414 7.40 -17.82 24.22
CA LYS A 414 8.50 -18.63 23.67
C LYS A 414 8.08 -19.24 22.34
N SER A 415 9.07 -19.41 21.46
CA SER A 415 8.98 -20.23 20.26
C SER A 415 9.83 -21.50 20.49
N PRO A 416 9.35 -22.70 20.12
CA PRO A 416 8.01 -22.99 19.57
C PRO A 416 6.88 -22.80 20.61
N PRO A 417 5.60 -22.82 20.19
CA PRO A 417 4.47 -22.78 21.12
C PRO A 417 4.55 -23.93 22.13
N CYS A 418 4.22 -23.67 23.39
CA CYS A 418 4.15 -24.74 24.39
C CYS A 418 3.01 -25.69 24.04
N THR A 419 3.32 -26.98 23.94
CA THR A 419 2.34 -28.06 23.95
C THR A 419 1.66 -28.11 25.32
N GLY A 420 0.34 -28.21 25.33
CA GLY A 420 -0.42 -28.30 26.57
C GLY A 420 -0.45 -29.74 27.05
N ASP A 421 -0.01 -29.99 28.29
CA ASP A 421 0.02 -31.34 28.89
C ASP A 421 -1.22 -31.59 29.78
N SER A 422 -2.34 -30.94 29.47
CA SER A 422 -3.59 -30.98 30.26
C SER A 422 -3.46 -30.57 31.74
N SER A 423 -2.28 -30.17 32.22
CA SER A 423 -2.02 -29.74 33.59
C SER A 423 -2.07 -28.22 33.72
N ARG A 424 -2.93 -27.71 34.61
CA ARG A 424 -3.05 -26.28 34.93
C ARG A 424 -2.03 -25.89 35.99
N HIS A 425 -1.05 -25.08 35.61
CA HIS A 425 -0.05 -24.55 36.55
C HIS A 425 -0.36 -23.08 36.87
N PHE A 426 -0.78 -22.81 38.10
CA PHE A 426 -1.10 -21.45 38.56
C PHE A 426 0.13 -20.74 39.14
N CYS A 427 0.43 -19.55 38.63
CA CYS A 427 1.51 -18.72 39.17
C CYS A 427 0.97 -17.69 40.16
N THR A 428 1.32 -17.82 41.43
CA THR A 428 0.91 -16.90 42.51
C THR A 428 1.45 -15.49 42.33
N ASN A 429 2.60 -15.33 41.65
CA ASN A 429 3.25 -14.04 41.43
C ASN A 429 2.57 -13.19 40.34
N CYS A 430 2.06 -13.82 39.28
CA CYS A 430 1.40 -13.10 38.19
C CYS A 430 -0.10 -13.38 38.06
N ASN A 431 -0.66 -14.26 38.90
CA ASN A 431 -2.04 -14.72 38.90
C ASN A 431 -2.50 -15.28 37.54
N ARG A 432 -1.61 -15.94 36.78
CA ARG A 432 -1.91 -16.52 35.47
C ARG A 432 -1.83 -18.05 35.52
N TYR A 433 -2.66 -18.69 34.71
CA TYR A 433 -2.59 -20.13 34.44
C TYR A 433 -1.73 -20.41 33.22
N PHE A 434 -0.94 -21.47 33.28
CA PHE A 434 -0.09 -21.94 32.21
C PHE A 434 -0.46 -23.39 31.84
N PRO A 435 -0.46 -23.73 30.55
CA PRO A 435 -0.95 -25.02 30.04
C PRO A 435 0.00 -26.21 30.26
N SER A 436 1.22 -25.97 30.76
CA SER A 436 2.20 -27.00 31.09
C SER A 436 3.25 -26.47 32.07
N ILE A 437 3.93 -27.38 32.77
CA ILE A 437 5.03 -27.03 33.68
C ILE A 437 6.18 -26.36 32.92
N THR A 438 6.42 -26.78 31.68
CA THR A 438 7.42 -26.15 30.79
C THR A 438 7.05 -24.70 30.48
N CYS A 439 5.77 -24.43 30.18
CA CYS A 439 5.27 -23.07 29.99
C CYS A 439 5.37 -22.24 31.29
N PHE A 440 5.12 -22.88 32.44
CA PHE A 440 5.28 -22.29 33.76
C PHE A 440 6.74 -21.90 34.05
N ASN A 441 7.71 -22.79 33.80
CA ASN A 441 9.10 -22.48 34.07
C ASN A 441 9.64 -21.38 33.13
N GLU A 442 9.24 -21.41 31.86
CA GLU A 442 9.68 -20.43 30.86
C GLU A 442 9.11 -19.04 31.08
N HIS A 443 7.90 -18.87 31.62
CA HIS A 443 7.39 -17.54 31.93
C HIS A 443 8.10 -16.90 33.14
N GLN A 444 8.62 -17.71 34.08
CA GLN A 444 9.40 -17.24 35.23
C GLN A 444 10.85 -16.95 34.88
N ARG A 445 11.38 -17.57 33.82
CA ARG A 445 12.75 -17.41 33.37
C ARG A 445 13.08 -15.93 33.13
N PRO A 446 14.10 -15.38 33.81
CA PRO A 446 14.55 -14.02 33.53
C PRO A 446 15.15 -13.97 32.14
N THR A 447 14.65 -13.05 31.32
CA THR A 447 15.24 -12.70 30.03
C THR A 447 15.98 -11.38 30.17
N SER A 448 17.20 -11.30 29.62
CA SER A 448 17.91 -10.02 29.58
C SER A 448 17.21 -9.12 28.56
N THR A 449 16.67 -8.00 29.03
CA THR A 449 16.15 -6.95 28.16
C THR A 449 17.17 -5.82 28.19
N THR A 450 17.71 -5.48 27.02
CA THR A 450 18.63 -4.33 26.89
C THR A 450 17.79 -3.07 26.83
N ILE A 451 17.97 -2.17 27.80
CA ILE A 451 17.25 -0.91 27.85
C ILE A 451 18.30 0.22 27.85
N GLY A 452 18.14 1.17 26.92
CA GLY A 452 19.02 2.33 26.73
C GLY A 452 19.29 2.63 25.25
N ASN A 453 19.52 3.91 24.92
CA ASN A 453 19.93 4.36 23.59
C ASN A 453 21.44 4.64 23.58
N GLY A 454 22.16 4.17 22.56
CA GLY A 454 23.59 4.47 22.40
C GLY A 454 24.52 3.67 23.33
N LYS A 455 25.57 4.32 23.84
CA LYS A 455 26.65 3.71 24.64
C LYS A 455 26.24 3.34 26.08
N GLU A 456 25.07 3.77 26.55
CA GLU A 456 24.53 3.46 27.88
C GLU A 456 23.52 2.30 27.84
N LYS A 457 23.94 1.12 27.38
CA LYS A 457 23.10 -0.08 27.39
C LYS A 457 23.16 -0.75 28.75
N ARG A 458 22.08 -0.71 29.54
CA ARG A 458 21.96 -1.52 30.76
C ARG A 458 21.19 -2.79 30.45
N LYS A 459 21.74 -3.95 30.84
CA LYS A 459 21.03 -5.23 30.81
C LYS A 459 20.21 -5.35 32.09
N ILE A 460 18.89 -5.31 31.98
CA ILE A 460 18.00 -5.58 33.12
C ILE A 460 17.40 -6.97 32.90
N ALA A 461 17.56 -7.85 33.89
CA ALA A 461 16.89 -9.15 33.90
C ALA A 461 15.40 -8.95 34.24
N THR A 462 14.52 -9.24 33.28
CA THR A 462 13.06 -9.19 33.48
C THR A 462 12.44 -10.50 33.02
N SER A 463 11.50 -11.05 33.79
CA SER A 463 10.74 -12.23 33.39
C SER A 463 9.34 -11.84 32.91
N ILE A 464 8.71 -12.71 32.14
CA ILE A 464 7.33 -12.50 31.66
C ILE A 464 6.37 -12.46 32.85
N CYS A 465 6.65 -13.23 33.90
CA CYS A 465 5.97 -13.18 35.20
C CYS A 465 5.96 -11.77 35.81
N ARG A 466 7.08 -11.05 35.77
CA ARG A 466 7.16 -9.66 36.28
C ARG A 466 6.54 -8.65 35.32
N ARG A 467 6.45 -8.98 34.04
CA ARG A 467 5.93 -8.06 33.02
C ARG A 467 4.41 -8.10 32.92
N PHE A 468 3.80 -9.28 33.00
CA PHE A 468 2.35 -9.42 32.87
C PHE A 468 1.72 -10.01 34.11
N HIS A 469 0.66 -9.38 34.57
CA HIS A 469 -0.09 -9.77 35.76
C HIS A 469 -1.58 -9.82 35.46
N CYS A 470 -2.28 -10.87 35.86
CA CYS A 470 -3.73 -10.95 35.75
C CYS A 470 -4.39 -10.29 36.97
N CYS A 471 -5.32 -9.36 36.76
CA CYS A 471 -6.11 -8.81 37.86
C CYS A 471 -7.01 -9.88 38.47
N ARG A 472 -7.06 -9.99 39.80
CA ARG A 472 -7.97 -10.92 40.48
C ARG A 472 -9.43 -10.53 40.26
N ASP A 473 -9.74 -9.23 40.39
CA ASP A 473 -11.12 -8.72 40.39
C ASP A 473 -11.77 -8.64 39.00
N CYS A 474 -11.00 -8.38 37.93
CA CYS A 474 -11.54 -8.28 36.57
C CYS A 474 -10.96 -9.29 35.56
N GLY A 475 -9.99 -10.13 35.95
CA GLY A 475 -9.40 -11.15 35.07
C GLY A 475 -8.56 -10.60 33.91
N LYS A 476 -8.34 -9.28 33.83
CA LYS A 476 -7.62 -8.65 32.73
C LYS A 476 -6.11 -8.85 32.86
N LEU A 477 -5.46 -9.19 31.74
CA LEU A 477 -3.99 -9.26 31.65
C LEU A 477 -3.38 -7.84 31.56
N ILE A 478 -2.60 -7.46 32.56
CA ILE A 478 -1.98 -6.13 32.72
C ILE A 478 -0.51 -6.22 32.41
N ASN A 479 0.02 -5.31 31.59
CA ASN A 479 1.47 -5.15 31.41
C ASN A 479 2.02 -4.14 32.44
N GLN A 480 2.67 -4.62 33.50
CA GLN A 480 3.21 -3.79 34.59
C GLN A 480 4.28 -2.78 34.12
N GLN A 481 5.05 -3.10 33.08
CA GLN A 481 6.06 -2.16 32.55
C GLN A 481 5.43 -0.94 31.86
N LYS A 482 4.27 -1.11 31.21
CA LYS A 482 3.53 0.00 30.60
C LYS A 482 2.75 0.82 31.63
N MET A 483 2.50 0.25 32.82
CA MET A 483 1.68 0.84 33.88
C MET A 483 2.51 1.52 34.99
N LYS A 484 3.81 1.78 34.76
CA LYS A 484 4.74 2.36 35.76
C LYS A 484 4.26 3.66 36.43
N GLU A 485 3.28 4.36 35.83
CA GLU A 485 2.73 5.63 36.35
C GLU A 485 1.24 5.55 36.76
N LYS A 486 0.48 4.52 36.39
CA LYS A 486 -0.95 4.38 36.71
C LYS A 486 -1.30 2.96 37.18
N LYS A 487 -1.87 2.83 38.38
CA LYS A 487 -2.40 1.55 38.89
C LYS A 487 -3.54 1.08 37.99
N HIS A 488 -3.65 -0.24 37.78
CA HIS A 488 -4.77 -0.80 37.04
C HIS A 488 -6.08 -0.59 37.81
N THR A 489 -7.06 0.01 37.16
CA THR A 489 -8.45 0.07 37.62
C THR A 489 -9.29 -0.93 36.83
N CYS A 490 -10.08 -1.73 37.53
CA CYS A 490 -10.97 -2.70 36.90
C CYS A 490 -12.05 -2.02 36.06
N TYR A 491 -12.48 -2.68 34.97
CA TYR A 491 -13.56 -2.21 34.08
C TYR A 491 -13.25 -0.91 33.31
N GLU A 492 -11.98 -0.48 33.33
CA GLU A 492 -11.48 0.54 32.41
C GLU A 492 -10.82 -0.08 31.17
N ALA A 493 -11.01 0.57 30.03
CA ALA A 493 -10.36 0.27 28.77
C ALA A 493 -9.62 1.50 28.28
N TYR A 494 -8.45 1.28 27.68
CA TYR A 494 -7.73 2.37 27.02
C TYR A 494 -8.50 2.79 25.78
N CYS A 495 -8.93 4.04 25.74
CA CYS A 495 -9.60 4.61 24.59
C CYS A 495 -8.56 5.23 23.66
N ASN A 496 -8.48 4.77 22.41
CA ASN A 496 -7.53 5.30 21.43
C ASN A 496 -7.80 6.77 21.05
N ILE A 497 -9.04 7.23 21.24
CA ILE A 497 -9.47 8.60 20.97
C ILE A 497 -9.15 9.50 22.17
N CYS A 498 -9.58 9.13 23.39
CA CYS A 498 -9.28 9.89 24.60
C CYS A 498 -7.81 9.81 25.03
N LYS A 499 -7.05 8.83 24.51
CA LYS A 499 -5.66 8.53 24.87
C LYS A 499 -5.45 8.21 26.35
N GLU A 500 -6.50 7.75 27.02
CA GLU A 500 -6.53 7.48 28.46
C GLU A 500 -7.35 6.21 28.75
N TYR A 501 -7.14 5.64 29.93
CA TYR A 501 -8.02 4.60 30.46
C TYR A 501 -9.31 5.26 30.90
N MET A 502 -10.40 4.80 30.32
CA MET A 502 -11.74 5.30 30.58
C MET A 502 -12.63 4.13 30.97
N PRO A 503 -13.72 4.36 31.71
CA PRO A 503 -14.75 3.35 31.89
C PRO A 503 -15.13 2.73 30.55
N GLN A 504 -15.36 1.41 30.51
CA GLN A 504 -15.76 0.70 29.29
C GLN A 504 -16.96 1.35 28.57
N LYS A 505 -17.81 2.08 29.31
CA LYS A 505 -19.03 2.76 28.84
C LYS A 505 -18.91 4.27 28.77
N HIS A 506 -17.70 4.81 28.68
CA HIS A 506 -17.55 6.27 28.56
C HIS A 506 -18.10 6.78 27.23
N GLN A 507 -18.77 7.93 27.28
CA GLN A 507 -19.09 8.71 26.09
C GLN A 507 -17.77 9.31 25.60
N CYS A 508 -17.36 8.90 24.41
CA CYS A 508 -16.12 9.36 23.83
C CYS A 508 -16.37 10.69 23.11
N TYR A 509 -15.56 11.69 23.42
CA TYR A 509 -15.62 13.01 22.78
C TYR A 509 -14.31 13.32 22.06
N MET A 510 -14.41 14.15 21.03
CA MET A 510 -13.26 14.69 20.34
C MET A 510 -12.44 15.53 21.32
N LYS A 511 -11.17 15.17 21.51
CA LYS A 511 -10.30 15.89 22.44
C LYS A 511 -9.69 17.12 21.80
N LYS A 512 -9.64 18.21 22.60
CA LYS A 512 -8.93 19.43 22.25
C LYS A 512 -7.46 19.11 21.98
N LEU A 513 -6.92 19.64 20.90
CA LEU A 513 -5.52 19.48 20.58
C LEU A 513 -4.73 20.35 21.57
N LYS A 514 -3.91 19.71 22.39
CA LYS A 514 -2.98 20.44 23.26
C LYS A 514 -2.00 21.22 22.37
N LYS A 515 -1.76 22.49 22.70
CA LYS A 515 -0.62 23.26 22.16
C LYS A 515 0.63 22.44 22.47
N LYS A 516 1.28 21.92 21.43
CA LYS A 516 2.46 21.07 21.62
C LYS A 516 3.62 21.99 21.96
N GLU A 517 4.04 22.01 23.22
CA GLU A 517 5.42 22.40 23.54
C GLU A 517 6.37 21.48 22.77
N ASP A 518 7.51 22.02 22.31
CA ASP A 518 8.60 21.51 21.43
C ASP A 518 9.04 20.02 21.51
N LYS A 519 8.41 19.18 22.33
CA LYS A 519 8.77 17.78 22.60
C LYS A 519 8.51 16.81 21.44
N GLU A 520 7.68 17.14 20.45
CA GLU A 520 7.42 16.26 19.30
C GLU A 520 8.28 16.51 18.06
N GLU A 521 9.07 17.59 18.00
CA GLU A 521 10.15 17.75 16.99
C GLU A 521 11.12 16.54 16.99
N LYS A 522 11.23 15.85 18.14
CA LYS A 522 12.06 14.64 18.29
C LYS A 522 11.52 13.40 17.57
N ARG A 523 10.21 13.31 17.26
CA ARG A 523 9.62 12.10 16.66
C ARG A 523 9.74 12.06 15.13
N THR A 524 9.85 13.21 14.48
CA THR A 524 9.96 13.34 13.02
C THR A 524 11.41 13.37 12.52
N GLY A 525 12.39 13.25 13.43
CA GLY A 525 13.81 13.42 13.05
C GLY A 525 14.12 14.83 12.55
N GLN A 526 13.30 15.83 12.92
CA GLN A 526 13.54 17.22 12.57
C GLN A 526 14.79 17.70 13.32
N GLU A 527 15.78 18.16 12.55
CA GLU A 527 16.97 18.81 13.08
C GLU A 527 16.54 20.06 13.87
N LYS A 528 17.31 20.40 14.92
CA LYS A 528 17.09 21.62 15.73
C LYS A 528 17.10 22.85 14.81
N GLY A 529 15.92 23.33 14.41
CA GLY A 529 15.84 24.45 13.48
C GLY A 529 14.56 24.61 12.65
N GLY A 530 13.41 24.10 13.08
CA GLY A 530 12.15 24.26 12.34
C GLY A 530 12.11 23.54 10.98
N PRO A 531 11.00 23.66 10.26
CA PRO A 531 10.78 22.91 9.02
C PRO A 531 11.54 23.48 7.82
N LYS A 532 11.90 22.58 6.89
CA LYS A 532 12.41 22.93 5.56
C LYS A 532 11.30 22.71 4.55
N PHE A 533 11.11 23.67 3.64
CA PHE A 533 10.14 23.60 2.56
C PHE A 533 10.85 23.53 1.21
N ILE A 534 10.33 22.70 0.31
CA ILE A 534 10.80 22.64 -1.09
C ILE A 534 9.62 22.92 -1.99
N ILE A 535 9.70 23.98 -2.77
CA ILE A 535 8.68 24.34 -3.75
C ILE A 535 9.25 23.98 -5.10
N PHE A 536 8.50 23.24 -5.92
CA PHE A 536 8.97 22.82 -7.23
C PHE A 536 7.84 22.83 -8.25
N ASP A 537 8.23 22.76 -9.51
CA ASP A 537 7.33 22.66 -10.65
C ASP A 537 7.97 21.81 -11.76
N PHE A 538 7.14 21.18 -12.58
CA PHE A 538 7.56 20.36 -13.72
C PHE A 538 7.08 20.96 -15.04
N GLU A 539 8.00 21.09 -15.98
CA GLU A 539 7.67 21.30 -17.37
C GLU A 539 7.84 20.00 -18.15
N CYS A 540 6.90 19.76 -19.06
CA CYS A 540 6.79 18.51 -19.81
C CYS A 540 6.71 18.76 -21.32
N GLN A 541 7.29 17.84 -22.08
CA GLN A 541 7.11 17.71 -23.52
C GLN A 541 5.98 16.73 -23.83
N GLN A 542 5.37 16.89 -25.00
CA GLN A 542 4.25 16.09 -25.49
C GLN A 542 4.52 15.56 -26.92
N CYS A 543 5.75 15.12 -27.17
CA CYS A 543 6.20 14.78 -28.53
C CYS A 543 5.87 13.33 -28.95
N GLU A 544 5.59 12.44 -28.01
CA GLU A 544 5.41 11.00 -28.27
C GLU A 544 3.91 10.64 -28.27
N LYS A 545 3.35 10.25 -29.43
CA LYS A 545 1.97 9.76 -29.53
C LYS A 545 1.90 8.34 -28.94
N VAL A 546 1.06 8.13 -27.94
CA VAL A 546 0.88 6.83 -27.25
C VAL A 546 -0.43 6.15 -27.58
N GLY A 547 -1.33 6.83 -28.29
CA GLY A 547 -2.62 6.25 -28.63
C GLY A 547 -3.55 7.24 -29.31
N GLU A 548 -4.78 6.79 -29.51
CA GLU A 548 -5.86 7.57 -30.09
C GLU A 548 -7.15 7.24 -29.35
N THR A 549 -7.89 8.28 -28.99
CA THR A 549 -9.19 8.17 -28.33
C THR A 549 -10.25 8.74 -29.26
N GLU A 550 -11.53 8.56 -28.93
CA GLU A 550 -12.64 9.24 -29.63
C GLU A 550 -12.48 10.78 -29.65
N LEU A 551 -11.67 11.34 -28.73
CA LEU A 551 -11.36 12.76 -28.61
C LEU A 551 -10.10 13.18 -29.39
N GLY A 552 -9.42 12.24 -30.06
CA GLY A 552 -8.20 12.47 -30.85
C GLY A 552 -6.94 11.81 -30.29
N PRO A 553 -5.76 12.14 -30.85
CA PRO A 553 -4.49 11.52 -30.47
C PRO A 553 -4.08 11.88 -29.04
N THR A 554 -3.57 10.89 -28.31
CA THR A 554 -3.04 11.06 -26.95
C THR A 554 -1.52 11.03 -26.97
N TYR A 555 -0.90 11.95 -26.22
CA TYR A 555 0.54 12.12 -26.15
C TYR A 555 1.08 11.83 -24.74
N LEU A 556 2.26 11.24 -24.65
CA LEU A 556 2.97 11.02 -23.40
C LEU A 556 3.53 12.34 -22.88
N HIS A 557 3.20 12.67 -21.63
CA HIS A 557 3.86 13.76 -20.93
C HIS A 557 5.20 13.28 -20.36
N LYS A 558 6.29 13.88 -20.84
CA LYS A 558 7.64 13.57 -20.37
C LYS A 558 8.28 14.80 -19.76
N VAL A 559 8.61 14.73 -18.47
CA VAL A 559 9.29 15.82 -17.76
C VAL A 559 10.65 16.08 -18.41
N ASN A 560 10.87 17.31 -18.88
CA ASN A 560 12.14 17.74 -19.49
C ASN A 560 12.81 18.86 -18.69
N TYR A 561 12.12 19.46 -17.73
CA TYR A 561 12.71 20.43 -16.83
C TYR A 561 11.99 20.44 -15.48
N CYS A 562 12.77 20.56 -14.41
CA CYS A 562 12.25 20.79 -13.07
C CYS A 562 13.08 21.85 -12.38
N ILE A 563 12.40 22.79 -11.74
CA ILE A 563 13.05 23.75 -10.86
C ILE A 563 12.52 23.59 -9.45
N ALA A 564 13.42 23.68 -8.47
CA ALA A 564 13.10 23.53 -7.07
C ALA A 564 13.77 24.60 -6.20
N HIS A 565 13.01 25.22 -5.32
CA HIS A 565 13.44 26.21 -4.35
C HIS A 565 13.36 25.65 -2.93
N LYS A 566 14.48 25.65 -2.23
CA LYS A 566 14.58 25.20 -0.84
C LYS A 566 14.64 26.38 0.12
N VAL A 567 13.69 26.43 1.06
CA VAL A 567 13.55 27.51 2.02
C VAL A 567 13.25 27.01 3.44
N CYS A 568 13.55 27.84 4.43
CA CYS A 568 13.19 27.63 5.83
C CYS A 568 12.94 28.99 6.49
N ASP A 569 12.52 29.00 7.75
CA ASP A 569 12.16 30.23 8.47
C ASP A 569 13.29 31.27 8.53
N SER A 570 14.56 30.86 8.48
CA SER A 570 15.71 31.79 8.54
C SER A 570 16.09 32.41 7.18
N CYS A 571 15.59 31.87 6.06
CA CYS A 571 15.94 32.33 4.72
C CYS A 571 14.74 32.63 3.81
N LYS A 572 13.51 32.45 4.27
CA LYS A 572 12.28 32.68 3.48
C LYS A 572 12.18 34.08 2.87
N THR A 573 12.81 35.09 3.46
CA THR A 573 12.85 36.48 2.96
C THR A 573 14.13 36.83 2.19
N ARG A 574 15.14 35.95 2.17
CA ARG A 574 16.39 36.20 1.45
C ARG A 574 16.24 35.82 -0.02
N PRO A 575 16.95 36.49 -0.95
CA PRO A 575 17.09 36.04 -2.33
C PRO A 575 17.42 34.55 -2.40
N ILE A 576 16.92 33.85 -3.41
CA ILE A 576 17.07 32.39 -3.49
C ILE A 576 18.47 31.96 -3.92
N GLU A 577 19.19 32.89 -4.55
CA GLU A 577 20.58 32.79 -4.96
C GLU A 577 21.52 32.81 -3.73
N GLU A 578 21.07 33.40 -2.62
CA GLU A 578 21.85 33.46 -1.38
C GLU A 578 21.75 32.19 -0.55
N GLY A 579 22.89 31.61 -0.18
CA GLY A 579 22.98 30.45 0.68
C GLY A 579 22.37 30.63 2.07
N CYS A 580 22.05 29.51 2.72
CA CYS A 580 21.52 29.48 4.08
C CYS A 580 22.25 28.42 4.91
N PRO A 581 22.65 28.72 6.16
CA PRO A 581 23.30 27.74 7.05
C PRO A 581 22.48 26.44 7.26
N ARG A 582 21.15 26.49 7.12
CA ARG A 582 20.25 25.33 7.27
C ARG A 582 19.85 24.66 5.95
N CYS A 583 19.65 25.44 4.89
CA CYS A 583 19.24 24.90 3.60
C CYS A 583 20.42 24.47 2.72
N GLY A 584 21.63 24.95 3.04
CA GLY A 584 22.85 24.75 2.28
C GLY A 584 23.27 26.00 1.51
N PRO A 585 24.47 25.97 0.89
CA PRO A 585 24.97 27.07 0.07
C PRO A 585 24.14 27.28 -1.20
N ILE A 586 23.46 26.23 -1.69
CA ILE A 586 22.60 26.25 -2.86
C ILE A 586 21.15 26.03 -2.40
N ARG A 587 20.23 26.86 -2.89
CA ARG A 587 18.79 26.78 -2.59
C ARG A 587 17.89 26.74 -3.82
N LYS A 588 18.37 27.22 -4.97
CA LYS A 588 17.74 27.02 -6.28
C LYS A 588 18.40 25.82 -6.95
N PHE A 589 17.61 24.85 -7.39
CA PHE A 589 18.06 23.65 -8.07
C PHE A 589 17.31 23.52 -9.39
N ASN A 590 18.04 23.19 -10.45
CA ASN A 590 17.49 22.93 -11.77
C ASN A 590 17.85 21.49 -12.15
N PHE A 591 16.90 20.74 -12.70
CA PHE A 591 17.07 19.36 -13.14
C PHE A 591 16.52 19.21 -14.56
N LYS A 592 17.16 18.37 -15.37
CA LYS A 592 16.72 18.14 -16.77
C LYS A 592 15.86 16.88 -16.93
N THR A 593 15.79 16.06 -15.89
CA THR A 593 15.02 14.80 -15.92
C THR A 593 14.26 14.57 -14.61
N LEU A 594 13.18 13.80 -14.70
CA LEU A 594 12.42 13.34 -13.53
C LEU A 594 13.29 12.52 -12.57
N GLU A 595 14.17 11.68 -13.13
CA GLU A 595 15.03 10.77 -12.38
C GLU A 595 16.04 11.53 -11.52
N GLU A 596 16.69 12.57 -12.06
CA GLU A 596 17.61 13.43 -11.32
C GLU A 596 16.91 14.13 -10.16
N PHE A 597 15.76 14.75 -10.43
CA PHE A 597 14.98 15.44 -9.41
C PHE A 597 14.51 14.49 -8.30
N CYS A 598 13.89 13.36 -8.66
CA CYS A 598 13.35 12.43 -7.67
C CYS A 598 14.46 11.75 -6.85
N SER A 599 15.60 11.45 -7.48
CA SER A 599 16.79 10.93 -6.81
C SER A 599 17.33 11.90 -5.77
N TRP A 600 17.34 13.20 -6.08
CA TRP A 600 17.70 14.25 -5.13
C TRP A 600 16.65 14.43 -4.03
N LEU A 601 15.37 14.51 -4.40
CA LEU A 601 14.25 14.76 -3.50
C LEU A 601 14.12 13.66 -2.45
N PHE A 602 13.99 12.40 -2.89
CA PHE A 602 13.82 11.25 -1.99
C PHE A 602 15.14 10.70 -1.43
N GLY A 603 16.27 11.31 -1.81
CA GLY A 603 17.58 11.10 -1.20
C GLY A 603 17.87 12.09 -0.07
N GLU A 604 19.10 12.59 -0.01
CA GLU A 604 19.53 13.55 1.02
C GLU A 604 19.05 14.99 0.74
N GLY A 605 18.68 15.31 -0.50
CA GLY A 605 18.27 16.66 -0.91
C GLY A 605 16.97 17.13 -0.25
N GLY A 606 15.96 16.27 -0.22
CA GLY A 606 14.64 16.55 0.36
C GLY A 606 14.40 16.04 1.78
N ARG A 607 15.34 15.29 2.36
CA ARG A 607 15.17 14.63 3.66
C ARG A 607 14.66 15.58 4.75
N GLY A 608 13.55 15.19 5.39
CA GLY A 608 12.91 15.95 6.47
C GLY A 608 12.18 17.22 6.01
N SER A 609 11.96 17.39 4.70
CA SER A 609 11.31 18.57 4.13
C SER A 609 9.83 18.29 3.79
N VAL A 610 9.03 19.36 3.81
CA VAL A 610 7.66 19.37 3.27
C VAL A 610 7.70 20.05 1.90
N CYS A 611 7.19 19.39 0.88
CA CYS A 611 7.31 19.83 -0.50
C CYS A 611 5.96 20.24 -1.06
N PHE A 612 5.97 21.23 -1.98
CA PHE A 612 4.78 21.76 -2.61
C PHE A 612 4.99 21.94 -4.11
N ALA A 613 4.01 21.50 -4.89
CA ALA A 613 3.82 21.88 -6.29
C ALA A 613 2.37 22.36 -6.49
N HIS A 614 2.17 23.26 -7.45
CA HIS A 614 0.84 23.81 -7.73
C HIS A 614 0.02 22.82 -8.55
N ASN A 615 -1.19 22.52 -8.09
CA ASN A 615 -2.02 21.46 -8.66
C ASN A 615 -1.36 20.05 -8.74
N MET A 616 -0.34 19.79 -7.91
CA MET A 616 0.31 18.46 -7.76
C MET A 616 -0.66 17.28 -7.78
N LYS A 617 -1.82 17.42 -7.13
CA LYS A 617 -2.80 16.35 -6.98
C LYS A 617 -3.32 15.78 -8.30
N GLY A 618 -3.39 16.61 -9.35
CA GLY A 618 -3.89 16.23 -10.66
C GLY A 618 -2.80 15.96 -11.69
N TYR A 619 -1.56 16.38 -11.42
CA TYR A 619 -0.48 16.37 -12.41
C TYR A 619 0.85 15.84 -11.84
N ASP A 620 1.66 16.68 -11.18
CA ASP A 620 3.03 16.37 -10.78
C ASP A 620 3.14 15.11 -9.90
N GLY A 621 2.13 14.90 -9.04
CA GLY A 621 2.07 13.76 -8.14
C GLY A 621 2.08 12.41 -8.86
N GLN A 622 1.58 12.35 -10.09
CA GLN A 622 1.56 11.12 -10.90
C GLN A 622 2.98 10.72 -11.30
N PHE A 623 3.83 11.66 -11.70
CA PHE A 623 5.23 11.40 -12.03
C PHE A 623 6.02 10.93 -10.80
N LEU A 624 5.80 11.56 -9.64
CA LEU A 624 6.42 11.13 -8.38
C LEU A 624 6.01 9.71 -8.00
N LEU A 625 4.72 9.40 -8.09
CA LEU A 625 4.20 8.07 -7.79
C LEU A 625 4.76 7.02 -8.77
N GLN A 626 4.80 7.34 -10.06
CA GLN A 626 5.39 6.47 -11.09
C GLN A 626 6.87 6.20 -10.82
N PHE A 627 7.65 7.24 -10.49
CA PHE A 627 9.06 7.08 -10.13
C PHE A 627 9.22 6.14 -8.92
N LEU A 628 8.47 6.39 -7.83
CA LEU A 628 8.56 5.56 -6.62
C LEU A 628 8.17 4.11 -6.89
N HIS A 629 7.15 3.87 -7.71
CA HIS A 629 6.77 2.53 -8.13
C HIS A 629 7.87 1.84 -8.94
N LYS A 630 8.50 2.53 -9.90
CA LYS A 630 9.66 2.02 -10.64
C LYS A 630 10.83 1.69 -9.70
N GLN A 631 10.97 2.40 -8.58
CA GLN A 631 11.96 2.10 -7.55
C GLN A 631 11.56 0.98 -6.57
N GLY A 632 10.39 0.35 -6.73
CA GLY A 632 9.90 -0.65 -5.77
C GLY A 632 9.52 -0.06 -4.41
N LEU A 633 9.32 1.25 -4.32
CA LEU A 633 8.95 1.96 -3.10
C LEU A 633 7.44 2.11 -3.01
N LYS A 634 6.89 1.72 -1.86
CA LYS A 634 5.47 1.93 -1.56
C LYS A 634 5.32 3.21 -0.72
N PRO A 635 4.89 4.34 -1.30
CA PRO A 635 4.59 5.55 -0.54
C PRO A 635 3.32 5.40 0.30
N ASP A 636 3.22 6.21 1.36
CA ASP A 636 1.96 6.48 2.03
C ASP A 636 1.27 7.63 1.31
N ILE A 637 0.09 7.38 0.75
CA ILE A 637 -0.66 8.35 -0.07
C ILE A 637 -2.03 8.65 0.52
N ILE A 638 -2.45 9.91 0.39
CA ILE A 638 -3.82 10.36 0.69
C ILE A 638 -4.43 10.80 -0.64
N MET A 639 -5.51 10.14 -1.03
CA MET A 639 -6.14 10.36 -2.34
C MET A 639 -7.59 10.85 -2.21
N ARG A 640 -8.09 11.47 -3.28
CA ARG A 640 -9.51 11.73 -3.53
C ARG A 640 -9.81 11.29 -4.96
N GLY A 641 -10.45 10.13 -5.11
CA GLY A 641 -10.54 9.49 -6.42
C GLY A 641 -9.13 9.20 -6.96
N LEU A 642 -8.82 9.72 -8.15
CA LEU A 642 -7.49 9.62 -8.77
C LEU A 642 -6.52 10.74 -8.36
N GLU A 643 -6.99 11.76 -7.65
CA GLU A 643 -6.17 12.90 -7.24
C GLU A 643 -5.32 12.58 -6.00
N ILE A 644 -4.02 12.89 -6.05
CA ILE A 644 -3.05 12.64 -4.96
C ILE A 644 -2.92 13.89 -4.08
N LEU A 645 -3.69 13.98 -3.00
CA LEU A 645 -3.66 15.16 -2.11
C LEU A 645 -2.35 15.30 -1.35
N CYS A 646 -1.76 14.17 -0.95
CA CYS A 646 -0.48 14.10 -0.27
C CYS A 646 0.22 12.77 -0.54
N LEU A 647 1.54 12.82 -0.71
CA LEU A 647 2.42 11.68 -0.90
C LEU A 647 3.56 11.74 0.12
N LYS A 648 3.81 10.65 0.85
CA LYS A 648 4.90 10.54 1.81
C LYS A 648 5.80 9.36 1.47
N ALA A 649 7.09 9.64 1.30
CA ALA A 649 8.11 8.63 1.06
C ALA A 649 9.46 9.15 1.58
N CYS A 650 10.31 8.25 2.08
CA CYS A 650 11.73 8.57 2.33
C CYS A 650 11.97 9.77 3.28
N SER A 651 11.10 9.98 4.28
CA SER A 651 11.11 11.17 5.16
C SER A 651 10.84 12.50 4.46
N VAL A 652 10.18 12.46 3.31
CA VAL A 652 9.69 13.61 2.53
C VAL A 652 8.18 13.55 2.48
N GLU A 653 7.53 14.70 2.64
CA GLU A 653 6.08 14.84 2.52
C GLU A 653 5.75 15.84 1.42
N VAL A 654 5.17 15.38 0.32
CA VAL A 654 4.77 16.21 -0.82
C VAL A 654 3.27 16.50 -0.72
N LYS A 655 2.89 17.76 -0.85
CA LYS A 655 1.50 18.25 -0.76
C LYS A 655 1.14 19.11 -1.96
N CYS A 656 -0.13 19.15 -2.30
CA CYS A 656 -0.64 20.04 -3.32
C CYS A 656 -0.92 21.42 -2.74
N SER A 657 -0.29 22.47 -3.25
CA SER A 657 -0.53 23.84 -2.79
C SER A 657 -1.94 24.33 -3.12
N TYR A 658 -2.56 23.80 -4.19
CA TYR A 658 -3.93 24.13 -4.60
C TYR A 658 -4.98 23.73 -3.54
N ASN A 659 -4.66 22.77 -2.66
CA ASN A 659 -5.53 22.42 -1.53
C ASN A 659 -5.62 23.52 -0.47
N PHE A 660 -4.70 24.50 -0.52
CA PHE A 660 -4.63 25.66 0.36
C PHE A 660 -4.98 26.94 -0.39
N LEU A 661 -4.38 27.13 -1.57
CA LEU A 661 -4.53 28.29 -2.43
C LEU A 661 -5.37 27.89 -3.66
N GLN A 662 -6.69 27.89 -3.51
CA GLN A 662 -7.66 27.42 -4.52
C GLN A 662 -7.87 28.42 -5.66
N MET A 663 -6.79 28.81 -6.33
CA MET A 663 -6.78 29.76 -7.43
C MET A 663 -5.59 29.47 -8.35
N PRO A 664 -5.63 29.86 -9.63
CA PRO A 664 -4.50 29.64 -10.54
C PRO A 664 -3.25 30.42 -10.07
N LEU A 665 -2.07 29.91 -10.43
CA LEU A 665 -0.79 30.49 -10.05
C LEU A 665 -0.68 31.98 -10.43
N SER A 666 -1.17 32.35 -11.61
CA SER A 666 -1.19 33.73 -12.11
C SER A 666 -2.05 34.70 -11.29
N ALA A 667 -2.99 34.20 -10.47
CA ALA A 667 -3.78 35.03 -9.57
C ALA A 667 -3.11 35.29 -8.22
N LEU A 668 -2.11 34.49 -7.84
CA LEU A 668 -1.45 34.59 -6.54
C LEU A 668 -0.75 35.93 -6.29
N PRO A 669 0.00 36.52 -7.26
CA PRO A 669 0.67 37.78 -7.02
C PRO A 669 -0.29 38.90 -6.60
N LYS A 670 -1.42 39.00 -7.32
CA LYS A 670 -2.47 39.97 -7.00
C LYS A 670 -3.13 39.68 -5.64
N ALA A 671 -3.41 38.41 -5.34
CA ALA A 671 -4.07 38.01 -4.09
C ALA A 671 -3.22 38.30 -2.84
N PHE A 672 -1.89 38.17 -2.94
CA PHE A 672 -0.97 38.35 -1.81
C PHE A 672 -0.18 39.68 -1.85
N GLY A 673 -0.46 40.55 -2.82
CA GLY A 673 0.25 41.82 -2.98
C GLY A 673 1.74 41.65 -3.35
N LEU A 674 2.08 40.57 -4.06
CA LEU A 674 3.45 40.27 -4.48
C LEU A 674 3.77 41.00 -5.79
N LYS A 675 5.05 41.35 -5.95
CA LYS A 675 5.54 41.94 -7.20
C LYS A 675 5.71 40.82 -8.24
N GLU A 676 5.01 40.94 -9.36
CA GLU A 676 5.16 40.00 -10.48
C GLU A 676 6.59 40.09 -11.04
N LEU A 677 7.29 38.94 -11.08
CA LEU A 677 8.71 38.88 -11.44
C LEU A 677 8.95 38.87 -12.95
N LYS A 678 8.11 38.15 -13.70
CA LYS A 678 8.18 38.10 -15.16
C LYS A 678 6.82 38.46 -15.75
N LYS A 679 6.78 39.57 -16.48
CA LYS A 679 5.62 40.03 -17.23
C LYS A 679 5.79 39.61 -18.69
N GLY A 680 5.23 38.47 -19.08
CA GLY A 680 5.34 37.95 -20.45
C GLY A 680 4.71 36.57 -20.61
N TYR A 681 4.68 36.06 -21.84
CA TYR A 681 4.07 34.77 -22.19
C TYR A 681 5.14 33.78 -22.64
N PHE A 682 4.98 32.50 -22.33
CA PHE A 682 5.88 31.42 -22.75
C PHE A 682 5.20 30.54 -23.82
N PRO A 683 5.89 30.16 -24.90
CA PRO A 683 5.31 29.34 -25.96
C PRO A 683 5.35 27.85 -25.61
N HIS A 684 4.36 27.36 -24.86
CA HIS A 684 4.32 25.97 -24.36
C HIS A 684 4.46 24.91 -25.46
N LEU A 685 3.83 25.10 -26.63
CA LEU A 685 3.92 24.13 -27.74
C LEU A 685 5.27 24.19 -28.48
N PHE A 686 6.10 25.18 -28.19
CA PHE A 686 7.46 25.30 -28.74
C PHE A 686 8.47 24.53 -27.90
N ASN A 687 8.09 24.03 -26.71
CA ASN A 687 8.90 23.13 -25.89
C ASN A 687 8.99 21.75 -26.55
N THR A 688 9.93 21.61 -27.49
CA THR A 688 10.25 20.36 -28.18
C THR A 688 11.77 20.17 -28.25
N PRO A 689 12.27 18.93 -28.39
CA PRO A 689 13.71 18.68 -28.50
C PRO A 689 14.39 19.45 -29.64
N GLU A 690 13.69 19.65 -30.76
CA GLU A 690 14.21 20.34 -31.94
C GLU A 690 14.49 21.83 -31.68
N ASN A 691 13.70 22.44 -30.79
CA ASN A 691 13.78 23.87 -30.47
C ASN A 691 14.62 24.17 -29.22
N GLU A 692 15.20 23.16 -28.57
CA GLU A 692 15.93 23.33 -27.29
C GLU A 692 17.09 24.34 -27.38
N ASN A 693 17.74 24.45 -28.55
CA ASN A 693 18.85 25.37 -28.79
C ASN A 693 18.44 26.59 -29.66
N TYR A 694 17.13 26.83 -29.84
CA TYR A 694 16.64 27.91 -30.67
C TYR A 694 17.04 29.28 -30.11
N THR A 695 17.64 30.10 -30.97
CA THR A 695 17.86 31.53 -30.74
C THR A 695 17.51 32.27 -32.02
N GLY A 696 16.52 33.15 -31.97
CA GLY A 696 16.01 33.83 -33.15
C GLY A 696 14.83 34.74 -32.84
N PRO A 697 14.03 35.12 -33.85
CA PRO A 697 12.79 35.88 -33.66
C PRO A 697 11.79 35.18 -32.73
N LEU A 698 10.78 35.91 -32.27
CA LEU A 698 9.72 35.37 -31.43
C LEU A 698 9.00 34.20 -32.13
N PRO A 699 8.74 33.06 -31.45
CA PRO A 699 7.98 31.95 -32.02
C PRO A 699 6.58 32.38 -32.47
N ASP A 700 6.04 31.71 -33.49
CA ASP A 700 4.71 32.03 -34.02
C ASP A 700 3.61 31.99 -32.93
N LYS A 701 2.62 32.88 -33.04
CA LYS A 701 1.47 33.01 -32.12
C LYS A 701 0.81 31.67 -31.80
N LYS A 702 0.76 30.72 -32.75
CA LYS A 702 0.17 29.38 -32.55
C LYS A 702 0.81 28.62 -31.39
N TYR A 703 2.10 28.82 -31.12
CA TYR A 703 2.82 28.08 -30.07
C TYR A 703 2.46 28.53 -28.65
N TYR A 704 1.77 29.67 -28.51
CA TYR A 704 1.31 30.23 -27.24
C TYR A 704 -0.14 29.83 -26.89
N GLN A 705 -0.82 29.08 -27.77
CA GLN A 705 -2.21 28.64 -27.57
C GLN A 705 -3.20 29.79 -27.26
N PRO A 706 -3.25 30.87 -28.06
CA PRO A 706 -4.12 32.03 -27.80
C PRO A 706 -5.62 31.68 -27.78
N ASP A 707 -6.04 30.61 -28.47
CA ASP A 707 -7.44 30.18 -28.50
C ASP A 707 -7.90 29.52 -27.18
N HIS A 708 -6.96 29.06 -26.34
CA HIS A 708 -7.25 28.55 -25.01
C HIS A 708 -7.21 29.65 -23.92
N MET A 709 -6.86 30.89 -24.29
CA MET A 709 -6.85 32.03 -23.37
C MET A 709 -8.25 32.65 -23.25
N LYS A 710 -8.56 33.19 -22.07
CA LYS A 710 -9.77 34.01 -21.87
C LYS A 710 -9.68 35.28 -22.73
N PRO A 711 -10.79 35.87 -23.21
CA PRO A 711 -10.79 36.99 -24.14
C PRO A 711 -9.86 38.15 -23.74
N LYS A 712 -9.94 38.59 -22.48
CA LYS A 712 -9.07 39.66 -21.95
C LYS A 712 -7.59 39.29 -21.94
N ALA A 713 -7.25 38.07 -21.54
CA ALA A 713 -5.86 37.61 -21.54
C ALA A 713 -5.32 37.46 -22.97
N ARG A 714 -6.17 37.03 -23.91
CA ARG A 714 -5.84 36.96 -25.34
C ARG A 714 -5.53 38.34 -25.93
N GLU A 715 -6.31 39.36 -25.62
CA GLU A 715 -6.04 40.75 -26.04
C GLU A 715 -4.72 41.26 -25.46
N GLU A 716 -4.47 41.01 -24.18
CA GLU A 716 -3.21 41.38 -23.52
C GLU A 716 -2.01 40.65 -24.14
N PHE A 717 -2.15 39.37 -24.50
CA PHE A 717 -1.16 38.58 -25.22
C PHE A 717 -0.87 39.14 -26.62
N LEU A 718 -1.89 39.41 -27.43
CA LEU A 718 -1.71 39.89 -28.80
C LEU A 718 -0.97 41.23 -28.83
N ARG A 719 -1.35 42.15 -27.93
CA ARG A 719 -0.65 43.44 -27.78
C ARG A 719 0.79 43.27 -27.33
N TRP A 720 1.05 42.38 -26.37
CA TRP A 720 2.41 42.06 -25.95
C TRP A 720 3.25 41.47 -27.10
N TYR A 721 2.67 40.55 -27.87
CA TYR A 721 3.33 39.89 -28.99
C TYR A 721 3.72 40.89 -30.08
N GLU A 722 2.81 41.79 -30.45
CA GLU A 722 3.07 42.86 -31.43
C GLU A 722 4.20 43.78 -30.95
N GLN A 723 4.17 44.21 -29.69
CA GLN A 723 5.22 45.03 -29.10
C GLN A 723 6.60 44.34 -29.08
N GLN A 724 6.66 43.04 -28.77
CA GLN A 724 7.93 42.30 -28.81
C GLN A 724 8.44 42.10 -30.24
N THR A 725 7.53 41.92 -31.20
CA THR A 725 7.88 41.79 -32.61
C THR A 725 8.41 43.11 -33.17
N GLU A 726 7.76 44.24 -32.86
CA GLU A 726 8.22 45.58 -33.24
C GLU A 726 9.56 45.97 -32.60
N ALA A 727 9.87 45.40 -31.43
CA ALA A 727 11.14 45.63 -30.73
C ALA A 727 12.29 44.73 -31.24
N ASP A 728 12.08 43.94 -32.30
CA ASP A 728 13.04 42.95 -32.82
C ASP A 728 13.62 42.06 -31.71
N TYR A 729 12.77 41.66 -30.76
CA TYR A 729 13.20 40.89 -29.60
C TYR A 729 13.75 39.52 -30.00
N ILE A 730 14.99 39.23 -29.57
CA ILE A 730 15.65 37.94 -29.80
C ILE A 730 15.24 36.97 -28.71
N PHE A 731 14.44 35.99 -29.07
CA PHE A 731 14.02 34.90 -28.21
C PHE A 731 15.11 33.83 -28.14
N ASN A 732 15.66 33.61 -26.94
CA ASN A 732 16.53 32.49 -26.62
C ASN A 732 15.76 31.48 -25.77
N PHE A 733 15.50 30.29 -26.32
CA PHE A 733 14.61 29.31 -25.70
C PHE A 733 15.08 28.93 -24.29
N GLN A 734 16.36 28.59 -24.10
CA GLN A 734 16.89 28.12 -22.80
C GLN A 734 16.78 29.19 -21.71
N THR A 735 17.12 30.43 -22.04
CA THR A 735 17.09 31.55 -21.09
C THR A 735 15.65 31.89 -20.72
N GLU A 736 14.76 31.95 -21.70
CA GLU A 736 13.35 32.26 -21.48
C GLU A 736 12.62 31.15 -20.73
N PHE A 737 12.95 29.89 -21.03
CA PHE A 737 12.39 28.70 -20.38
C PHE A 737 12.80 28.62 -18.92
N GLU A 738 14.09 28.76 -18.60
CA GLU A 738 14.54 28.79 -17.19
C GLU A 738 13.92 29.98 -16.44
N ALA A 739 13.88 31.17 -17.05
CA ALA A 739 13.30 32.35 -16.43
C ALA A 739 11.80 32.20 -16.15
N TYR A 740 11.06 31.57 -17.06
CA TYR A 740 9.64 31.25 -16.89
C TYR A 740 9.43 30.28 -15.72
N CYS A 741 10.10 29.12 -15.74
CA CYS A 741 9.97 28.12 -14.68
C CYS A 741 10.36 28.70 -13.30
N ASN A 742 11.44 29.49 -13.26
CA ASN A 742 11.88 30.13 -12.03
C ASN A 742 10.87 31.16 -11.50
N SER A 743 10.20 31.89 -12.40
CA SER A 743 9.13 32.82 -12.01
C SER A 743 7.98 32.07 -11.34
N ASP A 744 7.50 30.97 -11.92
CA ASP A 744 6.38 30.20 -11.41
C ASP A 744 6.64 29.63 -10.01
N VAL A 745 7.80 29.00 -9.81
CA VAL A 745 8.21 28.50 -8.49
C VAL A 745 8.46 29.65 -7.50
N THR A 746 8.95 30.81 -7.96
CA THR A 746 9.13 31.96 -7.07
C THR A 746 7.80 32.53 -6.60
N ILE A 747 6.83 32.73 -7.52
CA ILE A 747 5.48 33.18 -7.19
C ILE A 747 4.84 32.24 -6.18
N LEU A 748 4.92 30.93 -6.43
CA LEU A 748 4.36 29.93 -5.54
C LEU A 748 5.01 29.96 -4.16
N ARG A 749 6.35 30.04 -4.11
CA ARG A 749 7.11 30.11 -2.87
C ARG A 749 6.72 31.33 -2.04
N GLU A 750 6.71 32.50 -2.64
CA GLU A 750 6.40 33.75 -1.92
C GLU A 750 4.96 33.78 -1.44
N ALA A 751 4.01 33.34 -2.28
CA ALA A 751 2.61 33.24 -1.89
C ALA A 751 2.39 32.23 -0.76
N LEU A 752 3.01 31.04 -0.82
CA LEU A 752 2.92 30.04 0.24
C LEU A 752 3.54 30.52 1.56
N MET A 753 4.70 31.17 1.50
CA MET A 753 5.35 31.68 2.71
C MET A 753 4.54 32.82 3.32
N LYS A 754 4.01 33.74 2.51
CA LYS A 754 3.13 34.81 3.00
C LYS A 754 1.83 34.26 3.59
N PHE A 755 1.15 33.35 2.90
CA PHE A 755 -0.02 32.65 3.43
C PHE A 755 0.27 31.98 4.77
N ARG A 756 1.39 31.27 4.88
CA ARG A 756 1.80 30.60 6.12
C ARG A 756 2.01 31.60 7.25
N ASP A 757 2.72 32.69 7.00
CA ASP A 757 3.02 33.70 8.00
C ASP A 757 1.74 34.38 8.50
N ASP A 758 0.90 34.85 7.58
CA ASP A 758 -0.37 35.50 7.89
C ASP A 758 -1.29 34.53 8.67
N PHE A 759 -1.35 33.25 8.30
CA PHE A 759 -2.16 32.24 9.00
C PHE A 759 -1.63 31.93 10.40
N ILE A 760 -0.30 31.82 10.57
CA ILE A 760 0.33 31.57 11.88
C ILE A 760 0.11 32.79 12.80
N GLU A 761 0.26 34.00 12.29
CA GLU A 761 0.04 35.23 13.05
C GLU A 761 -1.39 35.29 13.62
N GLN A 762 -2.39 34.93 12.82
CA GLN A 762 -3.79 34.99 13.24
C GLN A 762 -4.23 33.82 14.12
N THR A 763 -3.62 32.64 13.97
CA THR A 763 -4.17 31.39 14.57
C THR A 763 -3.20 30.65 15.49
N ALA A 764 -1.92 31.02 15.51
CA ALA A 764 -0.84 30.29 16.16
C ALA A 764 -0.73 28.80 15.73
N VAL A 765 -1.23 28.46 14.54
CA VAL A 765 -1.16 27.11 13.96
C VAL A 765 -0.47 27.19 12.61
N ASP A 766 0.52 26.34 12.38
CA ASP A 766 1.15 26.23 11.06
C ASP A 766 0.24 25.45 10.08
N PRO A 767 -0.26 26.09 9.01
CA PRO A 767 -1.16 25.44 8.07
C PRO A 767 -0.45 24.44 7.14
N LEU A 768 0.88 24.54 6.97
CA LEU A 768 1.62 23.77 5.98
C LEU A 768 2.28 22.50 6.55
N LEU A 769 2.41 22.38 7.87
CA LEU A 769 3.08 21.21 8.49
C LEU A 769 2.22 19.97 8.60
N TYR A 770 1.14 20.03 9.37
CA TYR A 770 0.30 18.86 9.64
C TYR A 770 -0.93 18.76 8.74
N PRO A 771 -1.62 19.87 8.43
CA PRO A 771 -2.75 19.83 7.51
C PRO A 771 -2.32 19.49 6.09
N VAL A 772 -3.24 18.88 5.33
CA VAL A 772 -3.08 18.57 3.90
C VAL A 772 -3.96 19.48 3.03
N THR A 773 -4.95 20.13 3.65
CA THR A 773 -5.92 21.00 3.00
C THR A 773 -6.28 22.17 3.90
N LEU A 774 -6.80 23.25 3.32
CA LEU A 774 -7.31 24.40 4.07
C LEU A 774 -8.39 24.00 5.09
N PRO A 775 -9.43 23.19 4.77
CA PRO A 775 -10.38 22.71 5.78
C PRO A 775 -9.73 21.92 6.92
N SER A 776 -8.68 21.15 6.65
CA SER A 776 -7.92 20.44 7.68
C SER A 776 -7.15 21.41 8.58
N ALA A 777 -6.64 22.51 8.04
CA ALA A 777 -6.00 23.57 8.80
C ALA A 777 -7.02 24.30 9.69
N CYS A 778 -8.17 24.73 9.15
CA CYS A 778 -9.25 25.35 9.94
C CYS A 778 -9.77 24.41 11.03
N SER A 779 -9.98 23.12 10.71
CA SER A 779 -10.36 22.11 11.70
C SER A 779 -9.31 21.95 12.81
N ARG A 780 -8.02 22.12 12.49
CA ARG A 780 -6.95 22.11 13.49
C ARG A 780 -6.99 23.35 14.37
N VAL A 781 -7.19 24.54 13.79
CA VAL A 781 -7.37 25.81 14.53
C VAL A 781 -8.52 25.67 15.51
N TYR A 782 -9.70 25.28 15.03
CA TYR A 782 -10.87 25.06 15.88
C TYR A 782 -10.56 24.07 17.01
N ARG A 783 -10.02 22.88 16.69
CA ARG A 783 -9.70 21.86 17.71
C ARG A 783 -8.61 22.28 18.69
N GLN A 784 -7.75 23.23 18.37
CA GLN A 784 -6.66 23.68 19.23
C GLN A 784 -7.04 24.90 20.07
N ASN A 785 -7.75 25.86 19.47
CA ASN A 785 -7.99 27.17 20.05
C ASN A 785 -9.42 27.25 20.62
N ASP A 786 -10.42 26.86 19.83
CA ASP A 786 -11.81 27.28 20.06
C ASP A 786 -12.74 26.18 20.58
N MET A 787 -12.43 24.91 20.28
CA MET A 787 -13.29 23.77 20.62
C MET A 787 -13.45 23.65 22.14
N PRO A 788 -14.68 23.73 22.68
CA PRO A 788 -14.92 23.49 24.09
C PRO A 788 -14.78 22.00 24.41
N GLU A 789 -14.36 21.68 25.63
CA GLU A 789 -14.14 20.29 26.04
C GLU A 789 -15.44 19.47 26.01
N ASP A 790 -15.32 18.21 25.59
CA ASP A 790 -16.40 17.22 25.64
C ASP A 790 -17.72 17.62 24.94
N THR A 791 -17.63 18.43 23.87
CA THR A 791 -18.80 18.91 23.10
C THR A 791 -19.12 18.09 21.85
N ILE A 792 -18.11 17.55 21.16
CA ILE A 792 -18.30 16.79 19.93
C ILE A 792 -18.19 15.29 20.24
N ALA A 793 -19.32 14.62 20.35
CA ALA A 793 -19.38 13.18 20.60
C ALA A 793 -18.85 12.39 19.40
N ILE A 794 -17.97 11.43 19.64
CA ILE A 794 -17.49 10.46 18.65
C ILE A 794 -18.23 9.15 18.90
N ILE A 795 -19.18 8.86 18.02
CA ILE A 795 -20.01 7.66 18.12
C ILE A 795 -19.33 6.54 17.32
N PRO A 796 -18.89 5.44 17.96
CA PRO A 796 -18.31 4.32 17.24
C PRO A 796 -19.36 3.64 16.36
N GLU A 797 -18.92 3.03 15.27
CA GLU A 797 -19.81 2.33 14.34
C GLU A 797 -20.59 1.23 15.08
N GLY A 798 -21.92 1.39 15.21
CA GLY A 798 -22.81 0.51 16.00
C GLY A 798 -23.05 0.94 17.45
N GLY A 799 -22.66 2.16 17.81
CA GLY A 799 -22.96 2.80 19.09
C GLY A 799 -22.04 2.37 20.23
N TYR A 800 -22.12 3.09 21.36
CA TYR A 800 -21.25 2.87 22.52
C TYR A 800 -21.39 1.49 23.20
N ARG A 801 -22.28 0.61 22.71
CA ARG A 801 -22.61 -0.70 23.32
C ARG A 801 -22.40 -1.91 22.40
N LYS A 802 -21.91 -1.74 21.16
CA LYS A 802 -21.87 -2.83 20.14
C LYS A 802 -21.10 -4.10 20.56
N GLY A 803 -20.13 -3.96 21.47
CA GLY A 803 -19.28 -5.07 21.94
C GLY A 803 -19.81 -5.85 23.15
N GLU A 804 -20.98 -5.49 23.69
CA GLU A 804 -21.62 -6.16 24.83
C GLU A 804 -22.77 -7.05 24.35
N LYS A 805 -22.46 -8.27 23.90
CA LYS A 805 -23.47 -9.33 23.81
C LYS A 805 -23.68 -10.05 25.15
N GLN A 806 -22.80 -9.83 26.13
CA GLN A 806 -22.81 -10.53 27.42
C GLN A 806 -22.63 -9.55 28.59
N SER A 807 -23.33 -9.81 29.69
CA SER A 807 -23.26 -8.99 30.89
C SER A 807 -22.02 -9.31 31.73
N VAL A 808 -21.52 -8.33 32.49
CA VAL A 808 -20.45 -8.53 33.48
C VAL A 808 -20.84 -9.61 34.50
N VAL A 809 -22.13 -9.72 34.82
CA VAL A 809 -22.68 -10.75 35.71
C VAL A 809 -22.51 -12.14 35.09
N ALA A 810 -22.79 -12.30 33.79
CA ALA A 810 -22.62 -13.57 33.09
C ALA A 810 -21.15 -14.02 33.09
N LEU A 811 -20.20 -13.11 32.81
CA LEU A 811 -18.76 -13.43 32.85
C LEU A 811 -18.28 -13.81 34.26
N LYS A 812 -18.78 -13.14 35.30
CA LYS A 812 -18.47 -13.49 36.70
C LYS A 812 -19.04 -14.86 37.07
N TRP A 813 -20.26 -15.16 36.63
CA TRP A 813 -20.88 -16.47 36.86
C TRP A 813 -20.13 -17.58 36.14
N LEU A 814 -19.76 -17.40 34.87
CA LEU A 814 -18.94 -18.37 34.12
C LEU A 814 -17.62 -18.66 34.82
N ARG A 815 -16.97 -17.63 35.39
CA ARG A 815 -15.73 -17.80 36.15
C ARG A 815 -15.94 -18.58 37.44
N TRP A 816 -17.00 -18.25 38.19
CA TRP A 816 -17.36 -18.99 39.40
C TRP A 816 -17.66 -20.45 39.10
N ILE A 817 -18.37 -20.76 38.00
CA ILE A 817 -18.60 -22.13 37.53
C ILE A 817 -17.29 -22.81 37.14
N ALA A 818 -16.41 -22.13 36.40
CA ALA A 818 -15.12 -22.69 36.00
C ALA A 818 -14.22 -23.01 37.20
N GLU A 819 -14.27 -22.20 38.27
CA GLU A 819 -13.52 -22.42 39.50
C GLU A 819 -14.15 -23.50 40.39
N LYS A 820 -15.49 -23.52 40.51
CA LYS A 820 -16.22 -24.47 41.35
C LYS A 820 -16.21 -25.89 40.77
N GLU A 821 -16.39 -26.01 39.46
CA GLU A 821 -16.57 -27.30 38.75
C GLU A 821 -15.29 -27.74 38.00
N ASP A 822 -14.18 -26.98 38.15
CA ASP A 822 -12.90 -27.17 37.44
C ASP A 822 -13.00 -27.28 35.90
N TYR A 823 -13.97 -26.58 35.30
CA TYR A 823 -14.13 -26.57 33.84
C TYR A 823 -13.12 -25.65 33.11
N ARG A 824 -12.80 -26.02 31.88
CA ARG A 824 -12.10 -25.16 30.92
C ARG A 824 -13.12 -24.38 30.09
N ILE A 825 -13.53 -23.22 30.59
CA ILE A 825 -14.38 -22.30 29.86
C ILE A 825 -13.49 -21.29 29.12
N GLN A 826 -13.66 -21.22 27.81
CA GLN A 826 -13.02 -20.21 26.97
C GLN A 826 -14.01 -19.06 26.78
N ASP A 827 -13.68 -17.88 27.28
CA ASP A 827 -14.54 -16.70 27.26
C ASP A 827 -13.80 -15.48 26.65
N LYS A 828 -14.50 -14.35 26.52
CA LYS A 828 -13.93 -13.11 25.99
C LYS A 828 -12.68 -12.62 26.73
N LEU A 829 -12.57 -12.88 28.02
CA LEU A 829 -11.44 -12.51 28.89
C LEU A 829 -10.34 -13.58 28.93
N HIS A 830 -10.67 -14.84 28.62
CA HIS A 830 -9.78 -16.00 28.66
C HIS A 830 -9.74 -16.72 27.31
N GLY A 831 -8.80 -16.32 26.45
CA GLY A 831 -8.54 -16.99 25.16
C GLY A 831 -9.43 -16.53 23.99
N GLY A 832 -10.41 -15.67 24.26
CA GLY A 832 -11.32 -15.11 23.24
C GLY A 832 -12.50 -16.04 22.96
N GLU A 833 -13.66 -15.45 22.62
CA GLU A 833 -14.86 -16.22 22.30
C GLU A 833 -14.63 -17.11 21.08
N LYS A 834 -15.00 -18.39 21.19
CA LYS A 834 -14.97 -19.35 20.09
C LYS A 834 -16.41 -19.67 19.69
N ARG A 835 -16.69 -19.68 18.39
CA ARG A 835 -17.96 -20.19 17.87
C ARG A 835 -17.95 -21.71 18.08
N ILE A 836 -18.94 -22.20 18.82
CA ILE A 836 -19.23 -23.63 18.93
C ILE A 836 -20.24 -23.89 17.83
N ASP A 837 -19.89 -24.76 16.88
CA ASP A 837 -20.77 -25.13 15.78
C ASP A 837 -21.93 -26.00 16.27
#